data_AF-A0A8C8BKW6-F1
#
_entry.id   AF-A0A8C8BKW6-F1
#
_cell.length_a   1.000
_cell.length_b   1.000
_cell.length_c   1.000
_cell.angle_alpha   90.00
_cell.angle_beta   90.00
_cell.angle_gamma   90.00
#
_symmetry.space_group_name_H-M   'P 1'
#
loop_
_entity.id
_entity.type
_entity.pdbx_description
1 polymer ?
#
loop_
_entity_poly.entity_id
_entity_poly.type
_entity_poly.pdbx_seq_one_letter_code
_entity_poly.pdbx_strand_id
1 'polypeptide(L)'
;MDVYDPQTLGVMVFGGFMVISAIGIFLVSTFSMKETSYEEALAKQRKELEKTQQQKIDKKKKEKPVEKKGKAKKKEEKPNGKIPEQQLAQEVTDSPKDVVPEPSVVPEPVTVESPITAVSVVPQEKEKPAPSPKEKRKKEKKVAKVEPAPSPVLASPPVSVPKSSPVLEVTPKEVPVVAVPPVGTQQSAPVVSSIALKKTDALPTHEEQKHDGPVKKKAASKKKSEPAPADSDGPLYLPYKTLVSTVSSMMFSEGEAQQLIEILTEKAGIVQDTWHTATQKGDPVAVLKRQLEEKEKQLAAEQEDVAAAKNKLRELSKELAAERSKAVAVEAKLKEQLLTREQEITAVQARMQASYQDHVSETQQLQGKIRTLQEQLENGPNTQLARLQQENSILRDALNQATSQTESKQNAELAKLRQECNKLMKELSDKSEVLQQEEQQRKSWEIKAAASEKQIEQLQASQREVEVTLQKRLDEVSDELRKTQTSYKSLLADTEKTKGQQQSIAELQAKLLSSEAEVKSKLLELDNVKGKLQDASLENTKLLERLKSIEALLEAGQMREAEKDRDLQAANEAEMKQLRSRLQEKTDQLLSLEREATELREAVEQQKTKNNDLREKNWKAMEALTTMEKACEEKLLAATKAKEELAQQLDALQTRTKQTLLSAFPGVTVSSQQGYDMWLQEFKERTADMLKQQTVTTEPPDSALKLKEAEEAQSTLQAECEQYRTILAETEGMLRDLQKSVEEEEQVWKAKLTASEEELQKSQLQLKSLEDMVEKLKADLQSTDQLKEYTSLLETQLENHLETASSERQNYTKEVEVLRQLLSESQEQLEAAKTETQKQSKELALLKTQLEQNETLVEKEQVLRQKLALELEEAQSSACSLQAELEKLRLAENAAASDTEDAQHLKGEEDSSKEGTSV
;
A
#
# COMPACT_ATOMS: atom_id res chain seq x y z
N MET A 1 -33.49 -17.62 -7.41
CA MET A 1 -32.66 -18.61 -6.69
C MET A 1 -32.38 -18.01 -5.34
N ASP A 2 -32.87 -18.66 -4.29
CA ASP A 2 -32.69 -18.17 -2.92
C ASP A 2 -31.26 -18.42 -2.46
N VAL A 3 -30.60 -17.37 -1.97
CA VAL A 3 -29.20 -17.39 -1.51
C VAL A 3 -29.06 -18.16 -0.17
N TYR A 4 -30.18 -18.64 0.39
CA TYR A 4 -30.26 -19.38 1.65
C TYR A 4 -30.51 -20.89 1.48
N ASP A 5 -30.56 -21.40 0.24
CA ASP A 5 -30.56 -22.85 0.01
C ASP A 5 -29.19 -23.47 0.39
N PRO A 6 -29.14 -24.44 1.33
CA PRO A 6 -27.88 -25.09 1.73
C PRO A 6 -27.14 -25.78 0.57
N GLN A 7 -27.85 -26.27 -0.47
CA GLN A 7 -27.20 -26.90 -1.61
C GLN A 7 -26.50 -25.86 -2.49
N THR A 8 -27.19 -24.75 -2.81
CA THR A 8 -26.62 -23.60 -3.53
C THR A 8 -25.42 -23.01 -2.78
N LEU A 9 -25.51 -22.84 -1.45
CA LEU A 9 -24.38 -22.36 -0.65
C LEU A 9 -23.19 -23.35 -0.67
N GLY A 10 -23.46 -24.66 -0.54
CA GLY A 10 -22.43 -25.70 -0.63
C GLY A 10 -21.72 -25.73 -1.99
N VAL A 11 -22.47 -25.61 -3.09
CA VAL A 11 -21.91 -25.51 -4.45
C VAL A 11 -21.08 -24.24 -4.61
N MET A 12 -21.50 -23.11 -4.05
CA MET A 12 -20.77 -21.85 -4.15
C MET A 12 -19.43 -21.90 -3.37
N VAL A 13 -19.41 -22.51 -2.19
CA VAL A 13 -18.18 -22.71 -1.40
C VAL A 13 -17.22 -23.70 -2.08
N PHE A 14 -17.70 -24.84 -2.57
CA PHE A 14 -16.86 -25.81 -3.30
C PHE A 14 -16.33 -25.23 -4.63
N GLY A 15 -17.16 -24.46 -5.34
CA GLY A 15 -16.75 -23.73 -6.55
C GLY A 15 -15.64 -22.72 -6.26
N GLY A 16 -15.78 -21.92 -5.20
CA GLY A 16 -14.73 -21.01 -4.74
C GLY A 16 -13.43 -21.74 -4.40
N PHE A 17 -13.50 -22.87 -3.69
CA PHE A 17 -12.32 -23.66 -3.34
C PHE A 17 -11.61 -24.27 -4.56
N MET A 18 -12.37 -24.75 -5.57
CA MET A 18 -11.79 -25.20 -6.84
C MET A 18 -11.12 -24.06 -7.62
N VAL A 19 -11.74 -22.88 -7.70
CA VAL A 19 -11.17 -21.72 -8.42
C VAL A 19 -9.87 -21.25 -7.75
N ILE A 20 -9.84 -21.14 -6.42
CA ILE A 20 -8.63 -20.79 -5.67
C ILE A 20 -7.52 -21.84 -5.88
N SER A 21 -7.88 -23.13 -5.88
CA SER A 21 -6.93 -24.23 -6.14
C SER A 21 -6.36 -24.17 -7.56
N ALA A 22 -7.21 -23.90 -8.56
CA ALA A 22 -6.78 -23.76 -9.96
C ALA A 22 -5.86 -22.55 -10.17
N ILE A 23 -6.13 -21.42 -9.52
CA ILE A 23 -5.25 -20.24 -9.52
C ILE A 23 -3.91 -20.57 -8.86
N GLY A 24 -3.90 -21.27 -7.73
CA GLY A 24 -2.67 -21.71 -7.07
C GLY A 24 -1.80 -22.60 -7.97
N ILE A 25 -2.39 -23.60 -8.61
CA ILE A 25 -1.70 -24.49 -9.57
C ILE A 25 -1.16 -23.69 -10.76
N PHE A 26 -1.94 -22.74 -11.31
CA PHE A 26 -1.51 -21.90 -12.42
C PHE A 26 -0.34 -20.98 -12.06
N LEU A 27 -0.36 -20.38 -10.86
CA LEU A 27 0.73 -19.52 -10.38
C LEU A 27 2.03 -20.33 -10.15
N VAL A 28 1.95 -21.50 -9.51
CA VAL A 28 3.11 -22.39 -9.35
C VAL A 28 3.66 -22.83 -10.71
N SER A 29 2.79 -23.23 -11.64
CA SER A 29 3.18 -23.65 -12.99
C SER A 29 3.83 -22.53 -13.82
N THR A 30 3.35 -21.29 -13.69
CA THR A 30 3.88 -20.15 -14.47
C THR A 30 5.17 -19.55 -13.89
N PHE A 31 5.39 -19.62 -12.58
CA PHE A 31 6.64 -19.15 -11.95
C PHE A 31 7.78 -20.18 -12.00
N SER A 32 7.49 -21.48 -11.96
CA SER A 32 8.52 -22.54 -11.94
C SER A 32 9.29 -22.72 -13.26
N MET A 33 8.93 -21.99 -14.33
CA MET A 33 9.57 -22.09 -15.66
C MET A 33 10.73 -21.09 -15.91
N LYS A 34 11.28 -20.44 -14.88
CA LYS A 34 12.38 -19.45 -15.02
C LYS A 34 13.52 -19.58 -14.01
N GLU A 35 13.92 -20.80 -13.68
CA GLU A 35 15.14 -21.03 -12.90
C GLU A 35 16.34 -21.32 -13.82
N THR A 36 17.47 -20.67 -13.53
CA THR A 36 18.76 -21.02 -14.15
C THR A 36 19.36 -22.20 -13.37
N SER A 37 19.84 -23.22 -14.08
CA SER A 37 20.20 -24.48 -13.43
C SER A 37 21.25 -24.31 -12.34
N TYR A 38 21.02 -24.94 -11.19
CA TYR A 38 21.90 -24.94 -10.02
C TYR A 38 23.33 -25.42 -10.35
N GLU A 39 23.47 -26.32 -11.35
CA GLU A 39 24.75 -26.74 -11.93
C GLU A 39 25.52 -25.56 -12.56
N GLU A 40 24.87 -24.65 -13.29
CA GLU A 40 25.55 -23.50 -13.92
C GLU A 40 26.03 -22.49 -12.86
N ALA A 41 25.25 -22.30 -11.80
CA ALA A 41 25.63 -21.47 -10.66
C ALA A 41 26.85 -22.06 -9.91
N LEU A 42 26.84 -23.36 -9.62
CA LEU A 42 27.96 -24.07 -9.00
C LEU A 42 29.21 -24.08 -9.91
N ALA A 43 29.05 -24.23 -11.22
CA ALA A 43 30.14 -24.17 -12.18
C ALA A 43 30.80 -22.78 -12.21
N LYS A 44 30.01 -21.69 -12.13
CA LYS A 44 30.53 -20.31 -11.96
C LYS A 44 31.30 -20.18 -10.65
N GLN A 45 30.71 -20.58 -9.53
CA GLN A 45 31.32 -20.43 -8.20
C GLN A 45 32.64 -21.21 -8.09
N ARG A 46 32.69 -22.46 -8.57
CA ARG A 46 33.93 -23.27 -8.60
C ARG A 46 35.04 -22.58 -9.41
N LYS A 47 34.71 -22.05 -10.59
CA LYS A 47 35.65 -21.37 -11.50
C LYS A 47 36.15 -20.02 -10.97
N GLU A 48 35.44 -19.41 -10.03
CA GLU A 48 35.84 -18.19 -9.32
C GLU A 48 36.70 -18.51 -8.08
N LEU A 49 36.37 -19.58 -7.35
CA LEU A 49 37.15 -20.08 -6.22
C LEU A 49 38.54 -20.59 -6.67
N GLU A 50 38.60 -21.31 -7.78
CA GLU A 50 39.85 -21.82 -8.40
C GLU A 50 40.80 -20.67 -8.81
N LYS A 51 40.27 -19.62 -9.44
CA LYS A 51 41.02 -18.36 -9.70
C LYS A 51 41.56 -17.71 -8.42
N THR A 52 40.74 -17.69 -7.37
CA THR A 52 41.08 -17.09 -6.08
C THR A 52 42.14 -17.90 -5.32
N GLN A 53 42.18 -19.22 -5.52
CA GLN A 53 43.15 -20.11 -4.90
C GLN A 53 44.53 -19.99 -5.57
N GLN A 54 44.58 -19.89 -6.90
CA GLN A 54 45.84 -19.75 -7.65
C GLN A 54 46.61 -18.47 -7.28
N GLN A 55 45.92 -17.38 -6.92
CA GLN A 55 46.57 -16.13 -6.47
C GLN A 55 47.26 -16.20 -5.08
N LYS A 56 47.04 -17.25 -4.28
CA LYS A 56 47.49 -17.30 -2.87
C LYS A 56 48.78 -18.09 -2.63
N ILE A 57 49.36 -18.71 -3.65
CA ILE A 57 50.55 -19.58 -3.51
C ILE A 57 51.89 -18.81 -3.63
N ASP A 58 51.95 -17.72 -4.40
CA ASP A 58 53.20 -17.03 -4.75
C ASP A 58 53.76 -16.03 -3.71
N LYS A 59 53.18 -15.92 -2.50
CA LYS A 59 53.59 -14.89 -1.50
C LYS A 59 53.87 -15.39 -0.08
N LYS A 60 54.84 -16.30 0.08
CA LYS A 60 55.70 -16.36 1.29
C LYS A 60 56.98 -17.20 1.16
N LYS A 61 58.12 -16.56 0.90
CA LYS A 61 59.49 -17.08 1.16
C LYS A 61 60.53 -15.94 1.14
N LYS A 62 61.68 -16.16 1.81
CA LYS A 62 62.77 -15.17 2.10
C LYS A 62 62.31 -14.05 3.07
N GLU A 63 63.06 -13.63 4.11
CA GLU A 63 64.33 -14.05 4.77
C GLU A 63 64.26 -13.53 6.27
N LYS A 64 65.21 -13.54 7.24
CA LYS A 64 66.67 -13.77 7.43
C LYS A 64 66.93 -14.55 8.77
N PRO A 65 68.18 -14.91 9.16
CA PRO A 65 68.48 -15.91 10.21
C PRO A 65 69.41 -15.41 11.37
N VAL A 66 70.24 -16.31 11.97
CA VAL A 66 71.33 -16.15 12.99
C VAL A 66 70.86 -16.46 14.46
N GLU A 67 71.52 -17.24 15.35
CA GLU A 67 72.90 -17.79 15.45
C GLU A 67 73.11 -19.18 16.18
N LYS A 68 74.14 -19.94 15.74
CA LYS A 68 75.09 -20.96 16.36
C LYS A 68 74.76 -21.96 17.52
N LYS A 69 75.53 -23.08 17.46
CA LYS A 69 75.82 -24.20 18.41
C LYS A 69 74.80 -25.37 18.49
N GLY A 70 75.19 -26.66 18.46
CA GLY A 70 76.48 -27.29 18.08
C GLY A 70 76.69 -28.75 18.58
N LYS A 71 77.32 -29.63 17.76
CA LYS A 71 77.57 -31.11 17.96
C LYS A 71 76.28 -31.98 17.90
N ALA A 72 76.23 -33.27 17.53
CA ALA A 72 77.02 -34.23 16.69
C ALA A 72 76.11 -35.52 16.50
N LYS A 73 76.45 -36.77 16.09
CA LYS A 73 77.69 -37.53 15.75
C LYS A 73 77.32 -38.88 15.01
N LYS A 74 77.81 -39.14 13.78
CA LYS A 74 77.63 -40.40 12.96
C LYS A 74 76.17 -40.75 12.53
N LYS A 75 75.83 -41.51 11.47
CA LYS A 75 76.48 -42.32 10.37
C LYS A 75 76.17 -43.85 10.45
N GLU A 76 75.56 -44.39 9.38
CA GLU A 76 75.40 -45.84 9.01
C GLU A 76 74.49 -46.72 9.93
N GLU A 77 73.94 -47.88 9.53
CA GLU A 77 73.98 -48.63 8.25
C GLU A 77 72.66 -49.43 7.93
N LYS A 78 72.72 -50.38 6.97
CA LYS A 78 71.65 -51.31 6.53
C LYS A 78 71.80 -52.71 7.24
N PRO A 79 71.30 -53.86 6.70
CA PRO A 79 69.90 -54.34 6.68
C PRO A 79 69.71 -55.80 7.21
N ASN A 80 68.50 -56.37 6.98
CA ASN A 80 68.24 -57.77 6.52
C ASN A 80 67.67 -58.82 7.53
N GLY A 81 66.66 -59.60 7.09
CA GLY A 81 66.62 -61.06 7.38
C GLY A 81 65.40 -61.75 8.07
N LYS A 82 64.41 -62.18 7.27
CA LYS A 82 63.62 -63.45 7.35
C LYS A 82 62.54 -63.73 8.46
N ILE A 83 61.66 -64.68 8.08
CA ILE A 83 60.56 -65.37 8.78
C ILE A 83 60.97 -66.84 9.04
N PRO A 84 60.29 -67.66 9.90
CA PRO A 84 59.34 -68.67 9.35
C PRO A 84 58.17 -69.18 10.26
N GLU A 85 57.13 -69.77 9.61
CA GLU A 85 56.27 -70.92 10.06
C GLU A 85 55.32 -70.80 11.29
N GLN A 86 54.21 -71.55 11.48
CA GLN A 86 53.48 -72.67 10.78
C GLN A 86 51.96 -72.61 11.19
N GLN A 87 50.95 -73.47 10.90
CA GLN A 87 50.84 -74.81 10.25
C GLN A 87 49.55 -75.00 9.36
N LEU A 88 48.64 -75.98 9.62
CA LEU A 88 47.74 -76.61 8.60
C LEU A 88 46.44 -77.28 9.14
N ALA A 89 45.37 -77.38 8.33
CA ALA A 89 44.21 -78.33 8.42
C ALA A 89 43.56 -78.56 7.01
N GLN A 90 42.66 -79.56 6.83
CA GLN A 90 42.32 -80.23 5.54
C GLN A 90 40.79 -80.60 5.47
N GLU A 91 40.08 -80.73 4.30
CA GLU A 91 39.84 -82.00 3.54
C GLU A 91 39.02 -81.89 2.19
N VAL A 92 39.47 -82.64 1.16
CA VAL A 92 38.93 -83.30 -0.10
C VAL A 92 37.43 -83.09 -0.55
N THR A 93 37.01 -82.96 -1.84
CA THR A 93 36.88 -83.96 -2.98
C THR A 93 36.53 -83.29 -4.37
N ASP A 94 36.27 -84.04 -5.47
CA ASP A 94 36.43 -83.61 -6.91
C ASP A 94 35.47 -84.27 -7.97
N SER A 95 35.33 -83.64 -9.18
CA SER A 95 34.98 -84.20 -10.54
C SER A 95 33.49 -84.55 -10.93
N PRO A 96 33.10 -84.87 -12.21
CA PRO A 96 33.44 -84.30 -13.56
C PRO A 96 32.31 -84.26 -14.69
N LYS A 97 32.57 -83.55 -15.83
CA LYS A 97 32.13 -83.81 -17.25
C LYS A 97 30.62 -83.61 -17.69
N ASP A 98 30.13 -83.60 -18.97
CA ASP A 98 30.66 -83.73 -20.37
C ASP A 98 29.71 -83.23 -21.54
N VAL A 99 30.17 -83.28 -22.82
CA VAL A 99 29.42 -83.39 -24.15
C VAL A 99 28.72 -82.16 -24.84
N VAL A 100 28.65 -82.20 -26.20
CA VAL A 100 28.24 -81.18 -27.22
C VAL A 100 27.51 -81.85 -28.42
N PRO A 101 26.47 -81.27 -29.07
CA PRO A 101 26.56 -80.85 -30.51
C PRO A 101 25.69 -79.65 -31.02
N GLU A 102 26.06 -79.19 -32.22
CA GLU A 102 25.49 -78.17 -33.15
C GLU A 102 24.14 -78.54 -33.84
N PRO A 103 23.52 -77.76 -34.79
CA PRO A 103 23.97 -76.56 -35.56
C PRO A 103 22.96 -75.38 -35.76
N SER A 104 23.39 -74.36 -36.55
CA SER A 104 22.57 -73.43 -37.41
C SER A 104 21.72 -72.32 -36.75
N VAL A 105 21.59 -71.07 -37.25
CA VAL A 105 22.04 -70.37 -38.48
C VAL A 105 22.61 -68.96 -38.16
N VAL A 106 23.34 -68.35 -39.09
CA VAL A 106 24.15 -67.09 -39.02
C VAL A 106 24.01 -66.35 -40.39
N PRO A 107 24.20 -65.00 -40.62
CA PRO A 107 24.48 -63.83 -39.75
C PRO A 107 23.61 -62.54 -40.02
N GLU A 108 24.01 -61.39 -39.45
CA GLU A 108 23.88 -60.02 -40.02
C GLU A 108 24.65 -59.90 -41.38
N PRO A 109 24.34 -59.01 -42.37
CA PRO A 109 24.62 -57.56 -42.23
C PRO A 109 23.91 -56.52 -43.17
N VAL A 110 24.14 -55.23 -42.87
CA VAL A 110 24.32 -54.04 -43.76
C VAL A 110 23.43 -53.85 -45.01
N THR A 111 22.60 -52.79 -44.93
CA THR A 111 22.29 -51.72 -45.93
C THR A 111 22.56 -51.92 -47.43
N VAL A 112 21.52 -51.72 -48.28
CA VAL A 112 21.54 -50.89 -49.53
C VAL A 112 20.13 -50.64 -50.13
N GLU A 113 20.04 -49.57 -50.91
CA GLU A 113 18.99 -48.91 -51.73
C GLU A 113 17.71 -49.64 -52.23
N SER A 114 16.58 -48.89 -52.24
CA SER A 114 15.71 -48.43 -53.37
C SER A 114 15.39 -49.38 -54.58
N PRO A 115 14.27 -49.23 -55.35
CA PRO A 115 13.69 -47.93 -55.79
C PRO A 115 12.18 -47.85 -56.21
N ILE A 116 11.78 -46.66 -56.75
CA ILE A 116 10.58 -46.28 -57.56
C ILE A 116 9.15 -46.45 -56.95
N THR A 117 8.13 -45.60 -57.18
CA THR A 117 7.94 -44.43 -58.10
C THR A 117 7.09 -43.28 -57.51
N ALA A 118 7.24 -42.09 -58.11
CA ALA A 118 6.59 -40.76 -57.93
C ALA A 118 5.03 -40.73 -57.89
N VAL A 119 4.31 -39.62 -57.62
CA VAL A 119 4.36 -38.23 -58.17
C VAL A 119 3.92 -37.21 -57.08
N SER A 120 4.69 -36.16 -56.72
CA SER A 120 4.82 -34.79 -57.31
C SER A 120 3.54 -33.91 -57.20
N VAL A 121 3.54 -32.58 -57.00
CA VAL A 121 4.50 -31.47 -57.33
C VAL A 121 4.50 -30.39 -56.22
N VAL A 122 5.62 -29.68 -55.94
CA VAL A 122 5.69 -28.61 -54.90
C VAL A 122 6.60 -27.40 -55.26
N PRO A 123 6.05 -26.19 -55.42
CA PRO A 123 6.76 -24.88 -55.43
C PRO A 123 6.11 -23.81 -54.51
N GLN A 124 6.65 -22.63 -54.16
CA GLN A 124 8.02 -22.07 -54.09
C GLN A 124 7.99 -20.73 -53.28
N GLU A 125 9.03 -20.44 -52.49
CA GLU A 125 9.50 -19.07 -52.10
C GLU A 125 8.58 -18.16 -51.21
N LYS A 126 9.09 -17.13 -50.49
CA LYS A 126 10.39 -16.41 -50.55
C LYS A 126 10.87 -15.77 -49.22
N GLU A 127 12.19 -15.57 -49.15
CA GLU A 127 12.98 -14.55 -48.43
C GLU A 127 13.07 -14.38 -46.87
N LYS A 128 14.35 -14.29 -46.49
CA LYS A 128 15.08 -13.96 -45.23
C LYS A 128 15.19 -12.41 -45.04
N PRO A 129 15.99 -11.83 -44.09
CA PRO A 129 16.56 -12.31 -42.81
C PRO A 129 16.62 -11.30 -41.61
N ALA A 130 16.67 -11.83 -40.38
CA ALA A 130 17.53 -11.36 -39.26
C ALA A 130 17.37 -9.88 -38.72
N PRO A 131 18.34 -9.26 -38.01
CA PRO A 131 18.41 -9.34 -36.54
C PRO A 131 18.44 -7.98 -35.79
N SER A 132 18.65 -8.04 -34.47
CA SER A 132 18.77 -6.94 -33.50
C SER A 132 20.26 -6.59 -33.18
N PRO A 133 20.63 -5.69 -32.21
CA PRO A 133 19.95 -4.55 -31.55
C PRO A 133 20.82 -3.24 -31.42
N LYS A 134 20.33 -2.25 -30.64
CA LYS A 134 21.05 -1.22 -29.80
C LYS A 134 21.31 0.23 -30.27
N GLU A 135 20.76 1.15 -29.46
CA GLU A 135 21.36 2.37 -28.84
C GLU A 135 21.49 3.76 -29.53
N LYS A 136 20.99 4.76 -28.77
CA LYS A 136 21.54 6.11 -28.44
C LYS A 136 21.24 7.37 -29.32
N ARG A 137 20.57 8.31 -28.62
CA ARG A 137 20.74 9.79 -28.53
C ARG A 137 19.93 10.78 -29.43
N LYS A 138 19.30 11.72 -28.69
CA LYS A 138 19.12 13.19 -28.92
C LYS A 138 17.94 13.75 -29.75
N LYS A 139 17.12 14.51 -29.01
CA LYS A 139 16.59 15.88 -29.27
C LYS A 139 15.38 16.16 -30.21
N GLU A 140 14.36 16.73 -29.57
CA GLU A 140 13.57 17.94 -29.93
C GLU A 140 12.53 17.97 -31.08
N LYS A 141 11.29 18.26 -30.63
CA LYS A 141 10.31 19.26 -31.16
C LYS A 141 9.42 18.97 -32.40
N LYS A 142 8.12 18.81 -32.07
CA LYS A 142 6.93 19.57 -32.55
C LYS A 142 6.26 19.31 -33.92
N VAL A 143 4.94 19.00 -33.81
CA VAL A 143 3.78 19.61 -34.52
C VAL A 143 3.28 19.00 -35.86
N ALA A 144 1.93 19.00 -36.01
CA ALA A 144 1.08 18.60 -37.15
C ALA A 144 1.13 17.10 -37.55
N LYS A 145 0.05 16.32 -37.74
CA LYS A 145 -1.43 16.47 -37.89
C LYS A 145 -1.98 16.93 -39.27
N VAL A 146 -2.97 16.15 -39.74
CA VAL A 146 -3.83 16.23 -40.96
C VAL A 146 -3.28 15.52 -42.22
N GLU A 147 -3.78 14.30 -42.46
CA GLU A 147 -4.74 13.89 -43.54
C GLU A 147 -4.67 14.50 -44.97
N PRO A 148 -5.17 13.83 -46.05
CA PRO A 148 -6.62 13.52 -46.18
C PRO A 148 -7.08 12.24 -46.97
N ALA A 149 -8.24 11.69 -46.58
CA ALA A 149 -9.40 11.27 -47.43
C ALA A 149 -9.22 10.33 -48.67
N PRO A 150 -10.29 9.91 -49.42
CA PRO A 150 -11.74 10.07 -49.21
C PRO A 150 -12.60 8.78 -49.29
N SER A 151 -13.89 8.94 -48.99
CA SER A 151 -14.96 7.91 -49.07
C SER A 151 -15.74 7.94 -50.40
N PRO A 152 -16.69 7.01 -50.56
CA PRO A 152 -17.97 7.26 -51.24
C PRO A 152 -19.18 6.91 -50.33
N VAL A 153 -20.41 7.40 -50.50
CA VAL A 153 -20.99 8.58 -51.20
C VAL A 153 -22.46 8.75 -50.70
N LEU A 154 -23.27 9.66 -51.26
CA LEU A 154 -24.67 9.99 -50.87
C LEU A 154 -24.80 10.74 -49.51
N ALA A 155 -25.92 11.36 -49.12
CA ALA A 155 -27.27 11.38 -49.70
C ALA A 155 -27.84 12.80 -49.97
N SER A 156 -29.18 12.95 -50.00
CA SER A 156 -29.89 14.00 -50.75
C SER A 156 -31.40 14.09 -50.35
N PRO A 157 -32.17 15.15 -50.69
CA PRO A 157 -31.89 16.61 -50.79
C PRO A 157 -33.11 17.47 -50.25
N PRO A 158 -33.49 18.68 -50.76
CA PRO A 158 -32.87 20.04 -50.71
C PRO A 158 -33.83 21.19 -50.19
N VAL A 159 -33.46 22.49 -50.45
CA VAL A 159 -34.28 23.76 -50.43
C VAL A 159 -34.43 24.48 -49.06
N SER A 160 -34.16 25.79 -48.86
CA SER A 160 -33.47 26.83 -49.67
C SER A 160 -32.95 28.06 -48.85
N VAL A 161 -32.06 28.84 -49.50
CA VAL A 161 -31.34 30.12 -49.16
C VAL A 161 -32.23 31.39 -49.00
N PRO A 162 -31.74 32.63 -48.67
CA PRO A 162 -30.34 33.14 -48.41
C PRO A 162 -30.08 34.17 -47.24
N LYS A 163 -28.78 34.38 -46.92
CA LYS A 163 -28.08 35.63 -46.48
C LYS A 163 -28.61 36.48 -45.28
N SER A 164 -27.84 36.52 -44.17
CA SER A 164 -27.04 37.69 -43.71
C SER A 164 -26.41 37.46 -42.32
N SER A 165 -25.56 38.38 -41.85
CA SER A 165 -24.75 38.30 -40.61
C SER A 165 -24.12 39.67 -40.29
N PRO A 166 -23.65 40.00 -39.05
CA PRO A 166 -23.73 39.25 -37.78
C PRO A 166 -24.16 40.11 -36.54
N VAL A 167 -24.09 39.50 -35.33
CA VAL A 167 -24.06 40.10 -33.97
C VAL A 167 -25.34 40.72 -33.39
N LEU A 168 -25.75 40.17 -32.23
CA LEU A 168 -26.37 40.74 -31.00
C LEU A 168 -26.66 39.49 -30.12
N GLU A 169 -26.32 39.34 -28.83
CA GLU A 169 -26.25 40.22 -27.65
C GLU A 169 -27.60 40.83 -27.25
N VAL A 170 -28.00 40.66 -25.97
CA VAL A 170 -28.73 41.67 -25.16
C VAL A 170 -28.91 41.17 -23.71
N THR A 171 -28.86 42.12 -22.77
CA THR A 171 -29.10 42.01 -21.32
C THR A 171 -30.57 42.41 -20.99
N PRO A 172 -30.94 43.50 -20.26
CA PRO A 172 -30.60 43.97 -18.90
C PRO A 172 -31.84 44.21 -17.98
N LYS A 173 -31.57 44.66 -16.74
CA LYS A 173 -32.28 45.74 -15.96
C LYS A 173 -31.46 46.01 -14.69
N GLU A 174 -30.83 47.17 -14.48
CA GLU A 174 -31.31 48.55 -14.19
C GLU A 174 -31.85 48.74 -12.74
N VAL A 175 -31.37 49.63 -11.83
CA VAL A 175 -30.84 51.05 -11.87
C VAL A 175 -32.00 52.07 -11.69
N PRO A 176 -31.97 53.08 -10.75
CA PRO A 176 -31.37 54.41 -11.04
C PRO A 176 -30.94 55.40 -9.89
N VAL A 177 -30.05 56.38 -10.23
CA VAL A 177 -30.02 57.82 -9.77
C VAL A 177 -29.67 58.09 -8.27
N VAL A 178 -29.11 59.23 -7.78
CA VAL A 178 -28.79 60.60 -8.27
C VAL A 178 -27.32 61.03 -7.98
N ALA A 179 -26.98 62.34 -7.88
CA ALA A 179 -25.61 62.90 -7.83
C ALA A 179 -25.47 64.23 -7.03
N VAL A 180 -24.25 64.53 -6.55
CA VAL A 180 -23.62 65.86 -6.19
C VAL A 180 -24.21 66.73 -5.02
N PRO A 181 -23.40 67.15 -4.00
CA PRO A 181 -23.74 68.06 -2.86
C PRO A 181 -23.35 69.56 -3.17
N PRO A 182 -23.24 70.59 -2.25
CA PRO A 182 -23.22 70.64 -0.76
C PRO A 182 -23.88 71.90 -0.07
N VAL A 183 -23.30 72.40 1.05
CA VAL A 183 -23.54 73.66 1.84
C VAL A 183 -24.58 73.61 2.99
N GLY A 184 -24.23 74.13 4.21
CA GLY A 184 -25.23 74.73 5.13
C GLY A 184 -25.23 74.44 6.65
N THR A 185 -24.26 74.98 7.41
CA THR A 185 -24.41 75.61 8.77
C THR A 185 -25.42 75.17 9.88
N GLN A 186 -24.85 75.04 11.10
CA GLN A 186 -25.37 75.49 12.43
C GLN A 186 -26.41 74.69 13.25
N GLN A 187 -25.95 74.27 14.45
CA GLN A 187 -26.63 74.28 15.77
C GLN A 187 -27.88 73.39 16.04
N SER A 188 -28.15 72.91 17.27
CA SER A 188 -27.53 73.22 18.57
C SER A 188 -27.42 72.01 19.53
N ALA A 189 -26.71 72.18 20.65
CA ALA A 189 -26.45 71.17 21.70
C ALA A 189 -27.53 71.25 22.85
N PRO A 190 -27.38 70.76 24.12
CA PRO A 190 -26.16 70.69 24.96
C PRO A 190 -26.03 69.54 26.01
N VAL A 191 -24.99 69.67 26.86
CA VAL A 191 -24.88 69.19 28.28
C VAL A 191 -24.62 67.68 28.54
N VAL A 192 -23.59 67.28 29.34
CA VAL A 192 -22.42 68.01 29.87
C VAL A 192 -21.28 67.08 30.35
N SER A 193 -20.04 67.60 30.38
CA SER A 193 -18.84 67.14 31.11
C SER A 193 -18.16 65.81 30.68
N SER A 194 -16.82 65.72 30.54
CA SER A 194 -15.75 66.69 30.90
C SER A 194 -14.49 66.72 29.97
N ILE A 195 -13.31 66.34 30.49
CA ILE A 195 -11.95 66.89 30.23
C ILE A 195 -10.92 65.75 30.37
N ALA A 196 -9.72 65.66 29.76
CA ALA A 196 -8.83 66.60 29.04
C ALA A 196 -8.23 65.91 27.76
N LEU A 197 -7.56 66.51 26.76
CA LEU A 197 -6.79 67.76 26.52
C LEU A 197 -5.29 67.70 26.92
N LYS A 198 -4.30 68.01 26.04
CA LYS A 198 -4.31 68.34 24.60
C LYS A 198 -2.90 68.18 23.95
N LYS A 199 -2.80 68.25 22.62
CA LYS A 199 -1.54 68.41 21.84
C LYS A 199 -0.85 69.76 22.08
N THR A 200 0.47 69.82 21.83
CA THR A 200 1.13 70.91 21.09
C THR A 200 2.41 70.44 20.37
N ASP A 201 3.09 71.34 19.64
CA ASP A 201 4.16 71.10 18.65
C ASP A 201 5.40 71.99 18.93
N ALA A 202 6.53 71.71 18.25
CA ALA A 202 7.73 72.54 18.02
C ALA A 202 8.63 73.09 19.18
N LEU A 203 9.90 72.61 19.22
CA LEU A 203 11.22 73.29 19.48
C LEU A 203 11.47 74.23 20.71
N PRO A 204 12.73 74.61 21.07
CA PRO A 204 14.08 74.05 20.77
C PRO A 204 14.88 73.71 22.08
N THR A 205 16.19 73.38 22.11
CA THR A 205 17.37 74.31 22.24
C THR A 205 18.70 73.51 22.51
N HIS A 206 19.89 74.11 22.30
CA HIS A 206 21.28 73.64 22.57
C HIS A 206 21.84 72.54 21.61
N GLU A 207 23.02 72.60 20.94
CA GLU A 207 24.43 73.01 21.25
C GLU A 207 25.12 72.09 22.28
N GLU A 208 26.29 71.45 22.06
CA GLU A 208 27.41 71.51 21.07
C GLU A 208 28.19 70.14 21.07
N GLN A 209 29.23 69.76 20.30
CA GLN A 209 29.90 70.12 19.02
C GLN A 209 31.08 69.10 18.73
N LYS A 210 31.58 68.99 17.46
CA LYS A 210 32.89 68.42 16.98
C LYS A 210 33.05 66.88 16.87
N HIS A 211 34.04 66.32 16.14
CA HIS A 211 35.17 66.89 15.34
C HIS A 211 35.36 66.22 13.94
N ASP A 212 36.12 66.89 13.04
CA ASP A 212 36.76 66.51 11.72
C ASP A 212 36.40 65.21 10.93
N GLY A 213 36.48 65.15 9.59
CA GLY A 213 36.99 66.04 8.51
C GLY A 213 37.33 65.20 7.24
N PRO A 214 38.06 65.68 6.19
CA PRO A 214 38.26 67.03 5.65
C PRO A 214 38.21 67.10 4.07
N VAL A 215 38.69 68.20 3.45
CA VAL A 215 39.06 68.39 2.00
C VAL A 215 37.89 68.67 1.00
N LYS A 216 37.73 69.84 0.34
CA LYS A 216 38.65 70.55 -0.61
C LYS A 216 38.24 72.05 -0.85
N LYS A 217 39.11 72.82 -1.53
CA LYS A 217 39.05 74.30 -1.84
C LYS A 217 37.83 74.68 -2.75
N LYS A 218 37.35 75.95 -2.91
CA LYS A 218 38.07 77.25 -3.11
C LYS A 218 37.13 78.51 -3.16
N ALA A 219 37.57 79.67 -2.60
CA ALA A 219 37.27 81.10 -2.94
C ALA A 219 35.95 81.86 -2.58
N ALA A 220 36.14 83.13 -2.12
CA ALA A 220 35.26 84.35 -2.14
C ALA A 220 33.96 84.42 -1.27
N SER A 221 33.45 85.58 -0.77
CA SER A 221 34.03 86.93 -0.48
C SER A 221 33.05 87.91 0.24
N LYS A 222 33.54 88.74 1.21
CA LYS A 222 32.90 89.97 1.80
C LYS A 222 31.54 89.76 2.55
N LYS A 223 31.02 90.62 3.46
CA LYS A 223 31.38 91.99 3.97
C LYS A 223 31.00 92.13 5.49
N LYS A 224 31.06 93.34 6.08
CA LYS A 224 30.98 93.66 7.54
C LYS A 224 30.03 94.84 7.84
N SER A 225 29.19 94.78 8.90
CA SER A 225 28.73 95.95 9.73
C SER A 225 27.78 95.60 10.91
N GLU A 226 28.14 96.03 12.13
CA GLU A 226 27.41 96.89 13.12
C GLU A 226 25.92 97.30 12.90
N PRO A 227 25.14 97.77 13.95
CA PRO A 227 25.57 98.41 15.22
C PRO A 227 24.78 98.13 16.56
N ALA A 228 25.33 98.68 17.69
CA ALA A 228 24.80 99.39 18.91
C ALA A 228 23.30 99.30 19.40
N PRO A 229 22.84 99.88 20.57
CA PRO A 229 23.50 100.81 21.53
C PRO A 229 23.17 100.68 23.08
N ALA A 230 23.75 101.59 23.92
CA ALA A 230 23.21 102.27 25.13
C ALA A 230 22.84 101.46 26.44
N ASP A 231 22.86 102.00 27.69
CA ASP A 231 23.39 103.26 28.29
C ASP A 231 23.55 103.20 29.86
N SER A 232 24.04 104.30 30.49
CA SER A 232 23.94 104.68 31.94
C SER A 232 24.78 103.90 33.00
N ASP A 233 25.27 104.49 34.12
CA ASP A 233 25.31 105.90 34.56
C ASP A 233 26.47 106.24 35.56
N GLY A 234 26.94 107.49 35.56
CA GLY A 234 27.73 108.18 36.59
C GLY A 234 29.20 107.76 36.89
N PRO A 235 30.05 108.64 37.49
CA PRO A 235 29.99 110.10 37.57
C PRO A 235 30.95 110.78 36.54
N LEU A 236 30.71 112.06 36.23
CA LEU A 236 31.51 112.82 35.25
C LEU A 236 32.90 113.24 35.76
N TYR A 237 33.88 112.33 35.70
CA TYR A 237 35.29 112.68 35.83
C TYR A 237 35.81 113.28 34.52
N LEU A 238 35.81 114.62 34.41
CA LEU A 238 36.44 115.34 33.30
C LEU A 238 37.92 114.92 33.18
N PRO A 239 38.37 114.35 32.04
CA PRO A 239 39.75 113.91 31.92
C PRO A 239 40.73 115.05 32.14
N TYR A 240 41.81 114.81 32.89
CA TYR A 240 42.81 115.84 33.24
C TYR A 240 43.31 116.64 32.02
N LYS A 241 43.52 115.97 30.88
CA LYS A 241 43.90 116.64 29.61
C LYS A 241 42.82 117.59 29.10
N THR A 242 41.54 117.24 29.22
CA THR A 242 40.42 118.10 28.82
C THR A 242 40.34 119.32 29.75
N LEU A 243 40.44 119.11 31.06
CA LEU A 243 40.44 120.20 32.05
C LEU A 243 41.61 121.17 31.82
N VAL A 244 42.83 120.64 31.64
CA VAL A 244 44.04 121.43 31.34
C VAL A 244 43.91 122.16 30.01
N SER A 245 43.38 121.54 28.95
CA SER A 245 43.12 122.24 27.68
C SER A 245 42.09 123.36 27.83
N THR A 246 40.99 123.15 28.57
CA THR A 246 39.99 124.20 28.79
C THR A 246 40.60 125.38 29.56
N VAL A 247 41.28 125.13 30.68
CA VAL A 247 41.97 126.18 31.46
C VAL A 247 43.06 126.87 30.63
N SER A 248 43.83 126.13 29.84
CA SER A 248 44.85 126.68 28.91
C SER A 248 44.25 127.46 27.72
N SER A 249 42.95 127.37 27.48
CA SER A 249 42.24 128.08 26.41
C SER A 249 41.38 129.26 26.90
N MET A 250 41.20 129.39 28.21
CA MET A 250 40.48 130.51 28.82
C MET A 250 41.39 131.72 28.96
N MET A 251 40.96 132.83 28.35
CA MET A 251 41.59 134.15 28.51
C MET A 251 41.10 134.76 29.83
N PHE A 252 41.76 134.42 30.94
CA PHE A 252 41.52 135.08 32.23
C PHE A 252 41.84 136.58 32.12
N SER A 253 40.98 137.43 32.67
CA SER A 253 41.37 138.81 32.98
C SER A 253 42.40 138.83 34.11
N GLU A 254 43.15 139.93 34.25
CA GLU A 254 44.20 140.06 35.26
C GLU A 254 43.70 139.84 36.70
N GLY A 255 42.46 140.26 37.00
CA GLY A 255 41.81 139.98 38.29
C GLY A 255 41.46 138.50 38.49
N GLU A 256 40.92 137.82 37.48
CA GLU A 256 40.58 136.40 37.55
C GLU A 256 41.83 135.52 37.62
N ALA A 257 42.93 135.92 36.97
CA ALA A 257 44.22 135.27 37.09
C ALA A 257 44.79 135.40 38.51
N GLN A 258 44.74 136.59 39.10
CA GLN A 258 45.12 136.82 40.51
C GLN A 258 44.31 135.94 41.46
N GLN A 259 42.99 135.86 41.25
CA GLN A 259 42.08 135.11 42.12
C GLN A 259 42.22 133.59 41.95
N LEU A 260 42.56 133.12 40.74
CA LEU A 260 42.94 131.72 40.51
C LEU A 260 44.27 131.37 41.19
N ILE A 261 45.26 132.28 41.17
CA ILE A 261 46.53 132.13 41.90
C ILE A 261 46.28 132.06 43.40
N GLU A 262 45.47 132.98 43.94
CA GLU A 262 45.11 133.05 45.36
C GLU A 262 44.49 131.73 45.85
N ILE A 263 43.46 131.22 45.15
CA ILE A 263 42.81 129.92 45.40
C ILE A 263 43.80 128.75 45.29
N LEU A 264 44.73 128.80 44.33
CA LEU A 264 45.76 127.76 44.19
C LEU A 264 46.79 127.79 45.33
N THR A 265 47.20 128.97 45.81
CA THR A 265 48.09 129.08 46.98
C THR A 265 47.41 128.67 48.28
N GLU A 266 46.16 129.08 48.51
CA GLU A 266 45.38 128.71 49.70
C GLU A 266 45.17 127.18 49.74
N LYS A 267 44.87 126.57 48.59
CA LYS A 267 44.63 125.11 48.48
C LYS A 267 45.91 124.27 48.37
N ALA A 268 47.08 124.88 48.11
CA ALA A 268 48.37 124.19 48.08
C ALA A 268 49.00 124.00 49.47
N GLY A 269 48.43 124.59 50.53
CA GLY A 269 48.91 124.41 51.91
C GLY A 269 50.30 125.00 52.18
N ILE A 270 50.72 126.00 51.40
CA ILE A 270 52.04 126.64 51.53
C ILE A 270 52.01 127.63 52.71
N VAL A 271 52.14 127.11 53.93
CA VAL A 271 52.13 127.87 55.18
C VAL A 271 53.38 128.75 55.28
N GLN A 272 53.20 130.04 54.96
CA GLN A 272 54.26 131.05 54.93
C GLN A 272 54.81 131.40 56.34
N ASP A 273 54.13 131.00 57.42
CA ASP A 273 54.55 131.22 58.82
C ASP A 273 55.80 130.43 59.25
N THR A 274 56.22 129.41 58.47
CA THR A 274 57.39 128.57 58.81
C THR A 274 58.72 129.33 58.84
N TRP A 275 58.78 130.55 58.29
CA TRP A 275 60.00 131.36 58.21
C TRP A 275 60.19 132.39 59.33
N HIS A 276 59.23 132.57 60.25
CA HIS A 276 59.26 133.68 61.22
C HIS A 276 59.24 133.27 62.71
N THR A 277 59.35 131.98 63.01
CA THR A 277 59.32 131.46 64.40
C THR A 277 60.60 130.74 64.85
N ALA A 278 61.66 130.73 64.04
CA ALA A 278 62.94 130.04 64.33
C ALA A 278 63.99 130.89 65.10
N THR A 279 63.55 131.76 66.01
CA THR A 279 64.39 132.84 66.56
C THR A 279 65.05 132.52 67.91
N GLN A 280 65.88 131.47 67.98
CA GLN A 280 66.97 131.38 68.99
C GLN A 280 68.00 130.25 68.72
N LYS A 281 69.29 130.62 68.70
CA LYS A 281 70.49 129.73 68.82
C LYS A 281 70.63 128.58 67.81
N GLY A 282 70.96 128.92 66.56
CA GLY A 282 71.52 127.97 65.58
C GLY A 282 72.12 128.68 64.37
N ASP A 283 73.17 128.13 63.76
CA ASP A 283 73.67 128.58 62.46
C ASP A 283 72.73 128.07 61.35
N PRO A 284 72.11 128.94 60.53
CA PRO A 284 71.22 128.52 59.45
C PRO A 284 71.89 127.59 58.43
N VAL A 285 73.20 127.72 58.19
CA VAL A 285 73.93 126.85 57.26
C VAL A 285 74.02 125.41 57.80
N ALA A 286 74.19 125.25 59.11
CA ALA A 286 74.19 123.94 59.76
C ALA A 286 72.80 123.28 59.77
N VAL A 287 71.73 124.07 59.91
CA VAL A 287 70.34 123.57 59.80
C VAL A 287 70.03 123.13 58.38
N LEU A 288 70.39 123.93 57.37
CA LEU A 288 70.19 123.58 55.96
C LEU A 288 70.99 122.34 55.54
N LYS A 289 72.23 122.18 56.03
CA LYS A 289 73.01 120.93 55.83
C LYS A 289 72.30 119.72 56.44
N ARG A 290 71.82 119.83 57.68
CA ARG A 290 71.09 118.72 58.33
C ARG A 290 69.81 118.35 57.58
N GLN A 291 69.08 119.34 57.07
CA GLN A 291 67.90 119.12 56.22
C GLN A 291 68.26 118.48 54.88
N LEU A 292 69.40 118.83 54.28
CA LEU A 292 69.92 118.19 53.08
C LEU A 292 70.28 116.72 53.35
N GLU A 293 71.04 116.44 54.41
CA GLU A 293 71.41 115.08 54.83
C GLU A 293 70.17 114.21 55.14
N GLU A 294 69.16 114.78 55.81
CA GLU A 294 67.87 114.12 56.06
C GLU A 294 67.09 113.86 54.75
N LYS A 295 67.16 114.77 53.77
CA LYS A 295 66.52 114.62 52.46
C LYS A 295 67.25 113.64 51.53
N GLU A 296 68.58 113.61 51.56
CA GLU A 296 69.40 112.61 50.86
C GLU A 296 69.16 111.22 51.45
N LYS A 297 69.02 111.10 52.78
CA LYS A 297 68.63 109.86 53.45
C LYS A 297 67.21 109.42 53.11
N GLN A 298 66.24 110.35 53.03
CA GLN A 298 64.88 110.06 52.57
C GLN A 298 64.89 109.58 51.11
N LEU A 299 65.63 110.26 50.22
CA LEU A 299 65.78 109.87 48.82
C LEU A 299 66.47 108.50 48.66
N ALA A 300 67.46 108.17 49.50
CA ALA A 300 68.10 106.87 49.51
C ALA A 300 67.14 105.75 49.95
N ALA A 301 66.34 105.99 50.98
CA ALA A 301 65.29 105.06 51.43
C ALA A 301 64.21 104.88 50.34
N GLU A 302 63.73 105.96 49.71
CA GLU A 302 62.78 105.88 48.59
C GLU A 302 63.37 105.14 47.38
N GLN A 303 64.67 105.29 47.10
CA GLN A 303 65.35 104.51 46.05
C GLN A 303 65.48 103.02 46.41
N GLU A 304 65.71 102.69 47.68
CA GLU A 304 65.72 101.30 48.17
C GLU A 304 64.31 100.68 48.11
N ASP A 305 63.27 101.39 48.57
CA ASP A 305 61.87 100.98 48.47
C ASP A 305 61.42 100.80 47.01
N VAL A 306 61.80 101.71 46.11
CA VAL A 306 61.53 101.57 44.67
C VAL A 306 62.30 100.39 44.08
N ALA A 307 63.54 100.12 44.53
CA ALA A 307 64.29 98.94 44.11
C ALA A 307 63.64 97.64 44.62
N ALA A 308 63.19 97.61 45.88
CA ALA A 308 62.47 96.49 46.48
C ALA A 308 61.13 96.22 45.79
N ALA A 309 60.34 97.26 45.55
CA ALA A 309 59.08 97.18 44.79
C ALA A 309 59.32 96.70 43.35
N LYS A 310 60.38 97.16 42.68
CA LYS A 310 60.78 96.71 41.35
C LYS A 310 61.28 95.26 41.34
N ASN A 311 61.94 94.80 42.41
CA ASN A 311 62.32 93.39 42.59
C ASN A 311 61.08 92.51 42.76
N LYS A 312 60.19 92.86 43.70
CA LYS A 312 58.91 92.18 43.93
C LYS A 312 58.01 92.16 42.69
N LEU A 313 57.99 93.22 41.88
CA LEU A 313 57.27 93.25 40.61
C LEU A 313 57.87 92.28 39.57
N ARG A 314 59.20 92.12 39.51
CA ARG A 314 59.84 91.10 38.64
C ARG A 314 59.56 89.68 39.15
N GLU A 315 59.54 89.46 40.46
CA GLU A 315 59.20 88.18 41.07
C GLU A 315 57.76 87.78 40.76
N LEU A 316 56.78 88.66 41.05
CA LEU A 316 55.38 88.46 40.69
C LEU A 316 55.18 88.28 39.17
N SER A 317 55.96 88.96 38.33
CA SER A 317 55.93 88.76 36.87
C SER A 317 56.45 87.38 36.46
N LYS A 318 57.47 86.86 37.16
CA LYS A 318 58.05 85.52 36.95
C LYS A 318 57.11 84.43 37.44
N GLU A 319 56.47 84.62 38.59
CA GLU A 319 55.43 83.74 39.12
C GLU A 319 54.21 83.71 38.20
N LEU A 320 53.71 84.86 37.75
CA LEU A 320 52.62 84.93 36.78
C LEU A 320 52.98 84.25 35.44
N ALA A 321 54.22 84.38 34.97
CA ALA A 321 54.69 83.67 33.78
C ALA A 321 54.77 82.15 34.00
N ALA A 322 55.23 81.70 35.16
CA ALA A 322 55.26 80.28 35.53
C ALA A 322 53.85 79.70 35.69
N GLU A 323 52.92 80.42 36.32
CA GLU A 323 51.54 79.93 36.49
C GLU A 323 50.79 79.89 35.15
N ARG A 324 51.04 80.86 34.27
CA ARG A 324 50.55 80.80 32.88
C ARG A 324 51.10 79.58 32.13
N SER A 325 52.38 79.23 32.30
CA SER A 325 52.94 78.05 31.63
C SER A 325 52.39 76.73 32.20
N LYS A 326 52.15 76.65 33.52
CA LYS A 326 51.41 75.53 34.14
C LYS A 326 49.98 75.43 33.61
N ALA A 327 49.25 76.55 33.55
CA ALA A 327 47.86 76.58 33.07
C ALA A 327 47.78 76.06 31.62
N VAL A 328 48.64 76.53 30.72
CA VAL A 328 48.73 76.04 29.34
C VAL A 328 49.11 74.56 29.28
N ALA A 329 49.99 74.07 30.15
CA ALA A 329 50.36 72.65 30.21
C ALA A 329 49.22 71.76 30.73
N VAL A 330 48.38 72.25 31.65
CA VAL A 330 47.16 71.56 32.10
C VAL A 330 46.08 71.59 31.01
N GLU A 331 45.88 72.73 30.37
CA GLU A 331 44.93 72.89 29.25
C GLU A 331 45.29 71.96 28.08
N ALA A 332 46.58 71.82 27.75
CA ALA A 332 47.06 70.89 26.73
C ALA A 332 46.74 69.42 27.10
N LYS A 333 46.99 69.01 28.35
CA LYS A 333 46.65 67.66 28.84
C LYS A 333 45.16 67.39 28.86
N LEU A 334 44.33 68.38 29.20
CA LEU A 334 42.87 68.24 29.17
C LEU A 334 42.35 68.14 27.73
N LYS A 335 42.95 68.87 26.78
CA LYS A 335 42.65 68.74 25.33
C LYS A 335 43.06 67.38 24.77
N GLU A 336 44.24 66.86 25.16
CA GLU A 336 44.69 65.50 24.83
C GLU A 336 43.72 64.45 25.38
N GLN A 337 43.33 64.56 26.65
CA GLN A 337 42.34 63.66 27.26
C GLN A 337 40.97 63.74 26.58
N LEU A 338 40.48 64.94 26.25
CA LEU A 338 39.22 65.13 25.53
C LEU A 338 39.28 64.45 24.16
N LEU A 339 40.35 64.65 23.40
CA LEU A 339 40.56 64.02 22.10
C LEU A 339 40.63 62.48 22.20
N THR A 340 41.27 61.92 23.23
CA THR A 340 41.23 60.45 23.46
C THR A 340 39.82 59.95 23.81
N ARG A 341 39.03 60.70 24.60
CA ARG A 341 37.62 60.37 24.90
C ARG A 341 36.74 60.45 23.65
N GLU A 342 36.97 61.42 22.78
CA GLU A 342 36.25 61.59 21.51
C GLU A 342 36.56 60.46 20.52
N GLN A 343 37.81 59.99 20.48
CA GLN A 343 38.20 58.77 19.77
C GLN A 343 37.59 57.49 20.39
N GLU A 344 37.58 57.35 21.72
CA GLU A 344 36.93 56.24 22.43
C GLU A 344 35.42 56.19 22.13
N ILE A 345 34.72 57.34 22.17
CA ILE A 345 33.29 57.46 21.81
C ILE A 345 33.06 57.04 20.36
N THR A 346 33.88 57.53 19.43
CA THR A 346 33.78 57.18 18.01
C THR A 346 34.01 55.67 17.78
N ALA A 347 34.98 55.07 18.48
CA ALA A 347 35.26 53.63 18.43
C ALA A 347 34.17 52.76 19.12
N VAL A 348 33.44 53.30 20.09
CA VAL A 348 32.22 52.67 20.66
C VAL A 348 31.07 52.76 19.67
N GLN A 349 30.83 53.94 19.08
CA GLN A 349 29.75 54.16 18.11
C GLN A 349 29.93 53.31 16.85
N ALA A 350 31.15 53.19 16.33
CA ALA A 350 31.47 52.31 15.21
C ALA A 350 31.23 50.82 15.53
N ARG A 351 31.61 50.34 16.73
CA ARG A 351 31.34 48.96 17.17
C ARG A 351 29.85 48.69 17.37
N MET A 352 29.11 49.66 17.92
CA MET A 352 27.65 49.58 18.06
C MET A 352 26.95 49.52 16.70
N GLN A 353 27.40 50.33 15.73
CA GLN A 353 26.86 50.31 14.36
C GLN A 353 27.18 49.00 13.62
N ALA A 354 28.39 48.45 13.79
CA ALA A 354 28.75 47.15 13.25
C ALA A 354 27.88 46.01 13.84
N SER A 355 27.78 45.92 15.16
CA SER A 355 26.93 44.92 15.84
C SER A 355 25.45 45.05 15.45
N TYR A 356 24.93 46.26 15.27
CA TYR A 356 23.57 46.45 14.74
C TYR A 356 23.44 45.93 13.30
N GLN A 357 24.42 46.21 12.43
CA GLN A 357 24.42 45.74 11.05
C GLN A 357 24.52 44.21 10.95
N ASP A 358 25.30 43.59 11.83
CA ASP A 358 25.43 42.14 11.97
C ASP A 358 24.10 41.52 12.40
N HIS A 359 23.47 42.01 13.48
CA HIS A 359 22.16 41.54 13.95
C HIS A 359 21.03 41.76 12.92
N VAL A 360 21.08 42.84 12.14
CA VAL A 360 20.15 43.03 11.01
C VAL A 360 20.37 41.97 9.93
N SER A 361 21.62 41.63 9.61
CA SER A 361 21.93 40.57 8.64
C SER A 361 21.52 39.17 9.13
N GLU A 362 21.72 38.89 10.42
CA GLU A 362 21.28 37.66 11.08
C GLU A 362 19.75 37.56 11.08
N THR A 363 19.06 38.64 11.45
CA THR A 363 17.59 38.71 11.41
C THR A 363 17.04 38.48 10.00
N GLN A 364 17.68 39.06 8.97
CA GLN A 364 17.31 38.82 7.57
C GLN A 364 17.58 37.38 7.15
N GLN A 365 18.68 36.77 7.57
CA GLN A 365 18.98 35.36 7.29
C GLN A 365 17.97 34.42 7.98
N LEU A 366 17.57 34.73 9.23
CA LEU A 366 16.55 33.98 9.97
C LEU A 366 15.17 34.15 9.33
N GLN A 367 14.77 35.36 8.91
CA GLN A 367 13.54 35.56 8.13
C GLN A 367 13.57 34.81 6.78
N GLY A 368 14.73 34.74 6.13
CA GLY A 368 14.94 33.92 4.92
C GLY A 368 14.69 32.44 5.20
N LYS A 369 15.33 31.89 6.24
CA LYS A 369 15.16 30.50 6.70
C LYS A 369 13.70 30.19 7.07
N ILE A 370 13.03 31.07 7.81
CA ILE A 370 11.61 30.96 8.16
C ILE A 370 10.75 30.90 6.89
N ARG A 371 10.98 31.81 5.92
CA ARG A 371 10.21 31.83 4.67
C ARG A 371 10.42 30.56 3.84
N THR A 372 11.65 30.06 3.72
CA THR A 372 11.90 28.80 2.99
C THR A 372 11.34 27.57 3.71
N LEU A 373 11.31 27.56 5.05
CA LEU A 373 10.66 26.50 5.82
C LEU A 373 9.12 26.57 5.70
N GLN A 374 8.54 27.76 5.68
CA GLN A 374 7.11 27.96 5.38
C GLN A 374 6.77 27.48 3.97
N GLU A 375 7.57 27.86 2.96
CA GLU A 375 7.40 27.44 1.57
C GLU A 375 7.54 25.91 1.41
N GLN A 376 8.44 25.25 2.16
CA GLN A 376 8.53 23.79 2.20
C GLN A 376 7.34 23.14 2.93
N LEU A 377 6.84 23.75 4.01
CA LEU A 377 5.70 23.26 4.78
C LEU A 377 4.36 23.44 4.04
N GLU A 378 4.26 24.42 3.14
CA GLU A 378 3.09 24.64 2.28
C GLU A 378 3.16 23.78 1.01
N ASN A 379 4.29 23.77 0.30
CA ASN A 379 4.41 23.02 -0.95
C ASN A 379 4.62 21.51 -0.75
N GLY A 380 5.25 21.08 0.34
CA GLY A 380 5.54 19.66 0.61
C GLY A 380 4.27 18.81 0.72
N PRO A 381 3.38 19.10 1.69
CA PRO A 381 2.10 18.41 1.86
C PRO A 381 1.19 18.56 0.64
N ASN A 382 1.11 19.74 0.02
CA ASN A 382 0.32 19.93 -1.21
C ASN A 382 0.85 19.08 -2.38
N THR A 383 2.17 18.95 -2.54
CA THR A 383 2.78 18.09 -3.57
C THR A 383 2.54 16.61 -3.28
N GLN A 384 2.60 16.19 -2.01
CA GLN A 384 2.28 14.81 -1.62
C GLN A 384 0.79 14.51 -1.83
N LEU A 385 -0.10 15.41 -1.42
CA LEU A 385 -1.55 15.29 -1.63
C LEU A 385 -1.91 15.23 -3.12
N ALA A 386 -1.30 16.06 -3.96
CA ALA A 386 -1.49 16.01 -5.41
C ALA A 386 -1.04 14.68 -6.03
N ARG A 387 0.08 14.10 -5.57
CA ARG A 387 0.50 12.74 -5.98
C ARG A 387 -0.49 11.68 -5.52
N LEU A 388 -0.88 11.69 -4.26
CA LEU A 388 -1.84 10.72 -3.70
C LEU A 388 -3.21 10.81 -4.38
N GLN A 389 -3.65 12.01 -4.78
CA GLN A 389 -4.85 12.22 -5.59
C GLN A 389 -4.70 11.68 -7.02
N GLN A 390 -3.54 11.89 -7.66
CA GLN A 390 -3.24 11.33 -8.98
C GLN A 390 -3.16 9.79 -8.94
N GLU A 391 -2.49 9.22 -7.94
CA GLU A 391 -2.39 7.78 -7.69
C GLU A 391 -3.78 7.19 -7.40
N ASN A 392 -4.62 7.87 -6.61
CA ASN A 392 -6.03 7.50 -6.42
C ASN A 392 -6.84 7.53 -7.71
N SER A 393 -6.61 8.50 -8.61
CA SER A 393 -7.26 8.50 -9.93
C SER A 393 -6.84 7.28 -10.73
N ILE A 394 -5.52 7.05 -10.87
CA ILE A 394 -4.96 5.92 -11.61
C ILE A 394 -5.47 4.58 -11.05
N LEU A 395 -5.57 4.44 -9.72
CA LEU A 395 -6.10 3.23 -9.08
C LEU A 395 -7.60 3.05 -9.33
N ARG A 396 -8.41 4.12 -9.31
CA ARG A 396 -9.84 4.04 -9.70
C ARG A 396 -10.02 3.72 -11.17
N ASP A 397 -9.22 4.33 -12.05
CA ASP A 397 -9.28 4.11 -13.50
C ASP A 397 -8.85 2.67 -13.84
N ALA A 398 -7.81 2.16 -13.19
CA ALA A 398 -7.38 0.76 -13.30
C ALA A 398 -8.40 -0.22 -12.72
N LEU A 399 -9.02 0.09 -11.58
CA LEU A 399 -10.09 -0.72 -10.99
C LEU A 399 -11.32 -0.76 -11.91
N ASN A 400 -11.79 0.38 -12.39
CA ASN A 400 -12.90 0.48 -13.33
C ASN A 400 -12.61 -0.29 -14.64
N GLN A 401 -11.37 -0.21 -15.15
CA GLN A 401 -10.95 -0.96 -16.33
C GLN A 401 -10.88 -2.48 -16.05
N ALA A 402 -10.40 -2.90 -14.88
CA ALA A 402 -10.36 -4.31 -14.48
C ALA A 402 -11.77 -4.89 -14.26
N THR A 403 -12.65 -4.15 -13.58
CA THR A 403 -14.07 -4.50 -13.41
C THR A 403 -14.76 -4.60 -14.77
N SER A 404 -14.68 -3.58 -15.61
CA SER A 404 -15.30 -3.58 -16.95
C SER A 404 -14.75 -4.70 -17.85
N GLN A 405 -13.44 -5.00 -17.78
CA GLN A 405 -12.88 -6.14 -18.51
C GLN A 405 -13.36 -7.48 -17.96
N THR A 406 -13.58 -7.59 -16.64
CA THR A 406 -14.07 -8.82 -15.99
C THR A 406 -15.56 -9.03 -16.30
N GLU A 407 -16.38 -7.99 -16.19
CA GLU A 407 -17.79 -7.99 -16.63
C GLU A 407 -17.92 -8.31 -18.12
N SER A 408 -17.03 -7.77 -18.97
CA SER A 408 -17.00 -8.07 -20.41
C SER A 408 -16.68 -9.55 -20.69
N LYS A 409 -15.66 -10.11 -20.01
CA LYS A 409 -15.32 -11.55 -20.08
C LYS A 409 -16.48 -12.42 -19.58
N GLN A 410 -17.02 -12.12 -18.42
CA GLN A 410 -18.16 -12.85 -17.83
C GLN A 410 -19.39 -12.78 -18.75
N ASN A 411 -19.72 -11.63 -19.34
CA ASN A 411 -20.82 -11.53 -20.29
C ASN A 411 -20.55 -12.33 -21.58
N ALA A 412 -19.31 -12.38 -22.07
CA ALA A 412 -18.95 -13.20 -23.22
C ALA A 412 -19.02 -14.71 -22.91
N GLU A 413 -18.56 -15.15 -21.74
CA GLU A 413 -18.69 -16.52 -21.26
C GLU A 413 -20.16 -16.92 -21.03
N LEU A 414 -20.95 -16.05 -20.41
CA LEU A 414 -22.38 -16.26 -20.16
C LEU A 414 -23.17 -16.29 -21.50
N ALA A 415 -22.78 -15.47 -22.48
CA ALA A 415 -23.31 -15.56 -23.84
C ALA A 415 -22.93 -16.88 -24.54
N LYS A 416 -21.69 -17.37 -24.36
CA LYS A 416 -21.23 -18.66 -24.88
C LYS A 416 -21.96 -19.84 -24.21
N LEU A 417 -22.15 -19.82 -22.89
CA LEU A 417 -22.95 -20.81 -22.17
C LEU A 417 -24.42 -20.78 -22.63
N ARG A 418 -25.01 -19.60 -22.84
CA ARG A 418 -26.36 -19.48 -23.44
C ARG A 418 -26.41 -20.09 -24.85
N GLN A 419 -25.39 -19.87 -25.68
CA GLN A 419 -25.29 -20.46 -27.01
C GLN A 419 -25.13 -22.00 -26.95
N GLU A 420 -24.35 -22.51 -26.01
CA GLU A 420 -24.15 -23.96 -25.80
C GLU A 420 -25.40 -24.64 -25.25
N CYS A 421 -26.10 -24.02 -24.29
CA CYS A 421 -27.41 -24.48 -23.82
C CYS A 421 -28.45 -24.48 -24.96
N ASN A 422 -28.51 -23.44 -25.79
CA ASN A 422 -29.40 -23.42 -26.95
C ASN A 422 -29.03 -24.48 -28.01
N LYS A 423 -27.74 -24.74 -28.22
CA LYS A 423 -27.26 -25.80 -29.11
C LYS A 423 -27.62 -27.20 -28.58
N LEU A 424 -27.42 -27.46 -27.29
CA LEU A 424 -27.80 -28.72 -26.65
C LEU A 424 -29.31 -28.91 -26.60
N MET A 425 -30.09 -27.84 -26.36
CA MET A 425 -31.55 -27.87 -26.43
C MET A 425 -32.03 -28.24 -27.84
N LYS A 426 -31.39 -27.69 -28.88
CA LYS A 426 -31.67 -28.09 -30.26
C LYS A 426 -31.24 -29.54 -30.56
N GLU A 427 -30.04 -29.94 -30.17
CA GLU A 427 -29.61 -31.34 -30.35
C GLU A 427 -30.51 -32.34 -29.60
N LEU A 428 -31.15 -31.92 -28.52
CA LEU A 428 -32.17 -32.69 -27.81
C LEU A 428 -33.51 -32.71 -28.55
N SER A 429 -33.98 -31.59 -29.11
CA SER A 429 -35.21 -31.58 -29.94
C SER A 429 -35.03 -32.40 -31.21
N ASP A 430 -33.92 -32.20 -31.94
CA ASP A 430 -33.61 -32.91 -33.17
C ASP A 430 -33.52 -34.43 -32.91
N LYS A 431 -32.93 -34.86 -31.78
CA LYS A 431 -32.94 -36.27 -31.35
C LYS A 431 -34.31 -36.78 -30.91
N SER A 432 -35.12 -35.96 -30.25
CA SER A 432 -36.48 -36.32 -29.84
C SER A 432 -37.40 -36.52 -31.05
N GLU A 433 -37.26 -35.70 -32.09
CA GLU A 433 -37.98 -35.85 -33.36
C GLU A 433 -37.55 -37.13 -34.10
N VAL A 434 -36.24 -37.42 -34.15
CA VAL A 434 -35.73 -38.68 -34.72
C VAL A 434 -36.26 -39.91 -33.96
N LEU A 435 -36.21 -39.90 -32.62
CA LEU A 435 -36.72 -41.00 -31.79
C LEU A 435 -38.24 -41.19 -31.99
N GLN A 436 -39.01 -40.10 -32.09
CA GLN A 436 -40.44 -40.16 -32.39
C GLN A 436 -40.71 -40.72 -33.79
N GLN A 437 -39.88 -40.40 -34.79
CA GLN A 437 -39.97 -41.00 -36.13
C GLN A 437 -39.61 -42.49 -36.11
N GLU A 438 -38.57 -42.91 -35.38
CA GLU A 438 -38.23 -44.33 -35.19
C GLU A 438 -39.35 -45.09 -34.47
N GLU A 439 -40.00 -44.50 -33.47
CA GLU A 439 -41.14 -45.10 -32.77
C GLU A 439 -42.36 -45.28 -33.70
N GLN A 440 -42.64 -44.28 -34.56
CA GLN A 440 -43.66 -44.39 -35.60
C GLN A 440 -43.31 -45.48 -36.64
N GLN A 441 -42.05 -45.57 -37.06
CA GLN A 441 -41.60 -46.65 -37.94
C GLN A 441 -41.76 -48.01 -37.27
N ARG A 442 -41.34 -48.15 -36.00
CA ARG A 442 -41.49 -49.39 -35.21
C ARG A 442 -42.94 -49.82 -35.16
N LYS A 443 -43.87 -48.91 -34.80
CA LYS A 443 -45.32 -49.15 -34.83
C LYS A 443 -45.82 -49.60 -36.22
N SER A 444 -45.29 -49.02 -37.30
CA SER A 444 -45.62 -49.47 -38.67
C SER A 444 -45.13 -50.88 -38.99
N TRP A 445 -43.96 -51.28 -38.46
CA TRP A 445 -43.40 -52.62 -38.61
C TRP A 445 -44.10 -53.65 -37.72
N GLU A 446 -44.49 -53.25 -36.51
CA GLU A 446 -45.27 -54.03 -35.54
C GLU A 446 -46.66 -54.38 -36.10
N ILE A 447 -47.34 -53.42 -36.75
CA ILE A 447 -48.60 -53.65 -37.49
C ILE A 447 -48.39 -54.61 -38.69
N LYS A 448 -47.30 -54.45 -39.46
CA LYS A 448 -46.98 -55.35 -40.58
C LYS A 448 -46.65 -56.77 -40.10
N ALA A 449 -45.94 -56.90 -38.98
CA ALA A 449 -45.60 -58.18 -38.37
C ALA A 449 -46.88 -58.92 -37.95
N ALA A 450 -47.76 -58.29 -37.17
CA ALA A 450 -49.05 -58.86 -36.78
C ALA A 450 -49.95 -59.21 -38.00
N ALA A 451 -49.90 -58.41 -39.07
CA ALA A 451 -50.60 -58.74 -40.32
C ALA A 451 -50.03 -59.98 -41.02
N SER A 452 -48.70 -60.15 -41.01
CA SER A 452 -48.04 -61.34 -41.58
C SER A 452 -48.22 -62.60 -40.70
N GLU A 453 -48.24 -62.43 -39.37
CA GLU A 453 -48.54 -63.49 -38.41
C GLU A 453 -49.96 -64.01 -38.63
N LYS A 454 -50.95 -63.13 -38.78
CA LYS A 454 -52.32 -63.50 -39.12
C LYS A 454 -52.45 -64.19 -40.49
N GLN A 455 -51.61 -63.83 -41.48
CA GLN A 455 -51.55 -64.58 -42.75
C GLN A 455 -50.98 -65.99 -42.55
N ILE A 456 -49.97 -66.16 -41.69
CA ILE A 456 -49.41 -67.47 -41.32
C ILE A 456 -50.46 -68.30 -40.58
N GLU A 457 -51.20 -67.73 -39.61
CA GLU A 457 -52.31 -68.41 -38.94
C GLU A 457 -53.38 -68.88 -39.95
N GLN A 458 -53.77 -68.01 -40.90
CA GLN A 458 -54.77 -68.34 -41.92
C GLN A 458 -54.29 -69.45 -42.87
N LEU A 459 -52.99 -69.47 -43.23
CA LEU A 459 -52.38 -70.53 -44.02
C LEU A 459 -52.26 -71.84 -43.24
N GLN A 460 -51.95 -71.80 -41.94
CA GLN A 460 -51.99 -72.98 -41.09
C GLN A 460 -53.42 -73.51 -40.90
N ALA A 461 -54.42 -72.63 -40.82
CA ALA A 461 -55.82 -73.03 -40.72
C ALA A 461 -56.29 -73.76 -41.98
N SER A 462 -55.99 -73.24 -43.17
CA SER A 462 -56.32 -73.92 -44.44
C SER A 462 -55.49 -75.18 -44.68
N GLN A 463 -54.23 -75.23 -44.21
CA GLN A 463 -53.45 -76.49 -44.18
C GLN A 463 -54.12 -77.55 -43.32
N ARG A 464 -54.53 -77.22 -42.07
CA ARG A 464 -55.26 -78.15 -41.19
C ARG A 464 -56.60 -78.58 -41.79
N GLU A 465 -57.31 -77.69 -42.48
CA GLU A 465 -58.55 -78.05 -43.17
C GLU A 465 -58.28 -79.04 -44.31
N VAL A 466 -57.25 -78.80 -45.14
CA VAL A 466 -56.82 -79.73 -46.19
C VAL A 466 -56.38 -81.07 -45.58
N GLU A 467 -55.57 -81.07 -44.52
CA GLU A 467 -55.16 -82.29 -43.79
C GLU A 467 -56.36 -83.08 -43.28
N VAL A 468 -57.36 -82.42 -42.68
CA VAL A 468 -58.61 -83.07 -42.23
C VAL A 468 -59.42 -83.63 -43.41
N THR A 469 -59.49 -82.93 -44.55
CA THR A 469 -60.16 -83.49 -45.74
C THR A 469 -59.40 -84.68 -46.31
N LEU A 470 -58.06 -84.66 -46.32
CA LEU A 470 -57.22 -85.78 -46.77
C LEU A 470 -57.32 -86.97 -45.82
N GLN A 471 -57.33 -86.74 -44.50
CA GLN A 471 -57.56 -87.79 -43.51
C GLN A 471 -58.94 -88.42 -43.71
N LYS A 472 -59.99 -87.60 -43.89
CA LYS A 472 -61.33 -88.11 -44.19
C LYS A 472 -61.36 -88.93 -45.49
N ARG A 473 -60.64 -88.51 -46.54
CA ARG A 473 -60.50 -89.32 -47.78
C ARG A 473 -59.75 -90.63 -47.54
N LEU A 474 -58.72 -90.63 -46.69
CA LEU A 474 -57.99 -91.83 -46.30
C LEU A 474 -58.88 -92.79 -45.49
N ASP A 475 -59.73 -92.27 -44.62
CA ASP A 475 -60.71 -93.05 -43.85
C ASP A 475 -61.81 -93.60 -44.78
N GLU A 476 -62.35 -92.80 -45.70
CA GLU A 476 -63.30 -93.24 -46.75
C GLU A 476 -62.72 -94.39 -47.58
N VAL A 477 -61.48 -94.25 -48.08
CA VAL A 477 -60.77 -95.29 -48.85
C VAL A 477 -60.43 -96.51 -48.00
N SER A 478 -60.07 -96.33 -46.73
CA SER A 478 -59.83 -97.45 -45.80
C SER A 478 -61.11 -98.24 -45.52
N ASP A 479 -62.25 -97.55 -45.47
CA ASP A 479 -63.55 -98.16 -45.25
C ASP A 479 -64.09 -98.85 -46.53
N GLU A 480 -63.78 -98.32 -47.72
CA GLU A 480 -63.96 -99.03 -49.00
C GLU A 480 -63.04 -100.24 -49.14
N LEU A 481 -61.77 -100.14 -48.71
CA LEU A 481 -60.84 -101.27 -48.65
C LEU A 481 -61.35 -102.34 -47.67
N ARG A 482 -61.91 -101.94 -46.53
CA ARG A 482 -62.54 -102.85 -45.56
C ARG A 482 -63.81 -103.50 -46.13
N LYS A 483 -64.65 -102.76 -46.86
CA LYS A 483 -65.85 -103.29 -47.56
C LYS A 483 -65.46 -104.29 -48.65
N THR A 484 -64.48 -103.96 -49.49
CA THR A 484 -63.99 -104.83 -50.56
C THR A 484 -63.20 -106.04 -50.02
N GLN A 485 -62.45 -105.90 -48.94
CA GLN A 485 -61.87 -107.04 -48.22
C GLN A 485 -62.96 -107.93 -47.59
N THR A 486 -64.07 -107.36 -47.14
CA THR A 486 -65.21 -108.13 -46.60
C THR A 486 -65.99 -108.83 -47.70
N SER A 487 -66.23 -108.20 -48.85
CA SER A 487 -66.84 -108.87 -50.01
C SER A 487 -65.90 -109.91 -50.62
N TYR A 488 -64.59 -109.68 -50.62
CA TYR A 488 -63.59 -110.70 -50.99
C TYR A 488 -63.55 -111.88 -50.00
N LYS A 489 -63.69 -111.62 -48.68
CA LYS A 489 -63.87 -112.68 -47.68
C LYS A 489 -65.19 -113.44 -47.84
N SER A 490 -66.29 -112.74 -48.21
CA SER A 490 -67.57 -113.39 -48.54
C SER A 490 -67.45 -114.22 -49.81
N LEU A 491 -66.76 -113.70 -50.83
CA LEU A 491 -66.49 -114.44 -52.07
C LEU A 491 -65.58 -115.64 -51.80
N LEU A 492 -64.59 -115.53 -50.90
CA LEU A 492 -63.81 -116.67 -50.43
C LEU A 492 -64.69 -117.70 -49.71
N ALA A 493 -65.58 -117.28 -48.80
CA ALA A 493 -66.52 -118.16 -48.12
C ALA A 493 -67.53 -118.81 -49.08
N ASP A 494 -67.99 -118.11 -50.12
CA ASP A 494 -68.80 -118.69 -51.20
C ASP A 494 -67.95 -119.59 -52.12
N THR A 495 -66.65 -119.33 -52.33
CA THR A 495 -65.76 -120.31 -52.96
C THR A 495 -65.53 -121.52 -52.07
N GLU A 496 -65.51 -121.41 -50.74
CA GLU A 496 -65.41 -122.55 -49.82
C GLU A 496 -66.72 -123.33 -49.73
N LYS A 497 -67.86 -122.65 -49.78
CA LYS A 497 -69.20 -123.27 -49.83
C LYS A 497 -69.45 -123.97 -51.15
N THR A 498 -69.08 -123.35 -52.27
CA THR A 498 -69.04 -124.03 -53.57
C THR A 498 -67.93 -125.07 -53.64
N LYS A 499 -66.88 -125.01 -52.81
CA LYS A 499 -65.89 -126.10 -52.62
C LYS A 499 -66.40 -127.25 -51.74
N GLY A 500 -67.33 -127.00 -50.84
CA GLY A 500 -68.11 -128.03 -50.15
C GLY A 500 -69.10 -128.72 -51.10
N GLN A 501 -69.75 -127.95 -51.99
CA GLN A 501 -70.45 -128.52 -53.14
C GLN A 501 -69.48 -129.22 -54.09
N GLN A 502 -68.25 -128.71 -54.25
CA GLN A 502 -67.18 -129.35 -55.00
C GLN A 502 -66.66 -130.63 -54.33
N GLN A 503 -66.90 -130.85 -53.03
CA GLN A 503 -66.63 -132.12 -52.35
C GLN A 503 -67.73 -133.16 -52.60
N SER A 504 -68.99 -132.75 -52.73
CA SER A 504 -70.03 -133.63 -53.32
C SER A 504 -69.72 -133.92 -54.80
N ILE A 505 -69.18 -132.93 -55.53
CA ILE A 505 -68.61 -133.15 -56.86
C ILE A 505 -67.25 -133.86 -56.78
N ALA A 506 -66.61 -134.07 -55.62
CA ALA A 506 -65.36 -134.84 -55.51
C ALA A 506 -65.62 -136.35 -55.44
N GLU A 507 -66.76 -136.76 -54.89
CA GLU A 507 -67.31 -138.10 -55.12
C GLU A 507 -67.62 -138.35 -56.63
N LEU A 508 -67.83 -137.27 -57.40
CA LEU A 508 -67.89 -137.31 -58.87
C LEU A 508 -66.52 -137.11 -59.55
N GLN A 509 -65.56 -136.38 -58.97
CA GLN A 509 -64.22 -136.11 -59.52
C GLN A 509 -63.17 -137.16 -59.12
N ALA A 510 -63.56 -138.20 -58.38
CA ALA A 510 -63.01 -139.53 -58.56
C ALA A 510 -63.05 -139.99 -60.05
N LYS A 511 -63.88 -139.35 -60.90
CA LYS A 511 -63.92 -139.50 -62.37
C LYS A 511 -63.22 -138.36 -63.13
N LEU A 512 -62.54 -137.43 -62.45
CA LEU A 512 -61.84 -136.28 -63.07
C LEU A 512 -60.37 -136.17 -62.63
N LEU A 513 -59.73 -137.30 -62.36
CA LEU A 513 -58.27 -137.47 -62.44
C LEU A 513 -57.79 -137.41 -63.92
N SER A 514 -58.24 -136.39 -64.66
CA SER A 514 -58.16 -136.32 -66.13
C SER A 514 -58.02 -134.91 -66.72
N SER A 515 -58.11 -133.85 -65.90
CA SER A 515 -57.86 -132.45 -66.32
C SER A 515 -56.89 -131.75 -65.36
N GLU A 516 -55.81 -132.46 -65.09
CA GLU A 516 -54.68 -132.09 -64.24
C GLU A 516 -54.00 -130.77 -64.64
N ALA A 517 -53.79 -129.89 -63.65
CA ALA A 517 -52.70 -128.90 -63.58
C ALA A 517 -52.51 -127.87 -64.73
N GLU A 518 -53.51 -127.03 -65.01
CA GLU A 518 -53.36 -125.74 -65.71
C GLU A 518 -52.49 -124.69 -64.93
N VAL A 519 -51.89 -125.09 -63.80
CA VAL A 519 -51.50 -124.19 -62.69
C VAL A 519 -50.28 -123.28 -62.96
N LYS A 520 -49.34 -123.69 -63.81
CA LYS A 520 -47.92 -123.40 -63.51
C LYS A 520 -47.27 -122.11 -64.05
N SER A 521 -47.94 -121.27 -64.84
CA SER A 521 -47.27 -120.13 -65.52
C SER A 521 -47.61 -118.71 -65.01
N LYS A 522 -48.47 -118.54 -64.00
CA LYS A 522 -48.78 -117.22 -63.39
C LYS A 522 -47.69 -116.73 -62.41
N LEU A 523 -46.41 -116.88 -62.75
CA LEU A 523 -45.28 -116.66 -61.83
C LEU A 523 -44.56 -115.30 -62.02
N LEU A 524 -45.01 -114.46 -62.97
CA LEU A 524 -44.20 -113.34 -63.50
C LEU A 524 -44.57 -111.92 -63.00
N GLU A 525 -45.61 -111.75 -62.19
CA GLU A 525 -46.12 -110.42 -61.83
C GLU A 525 -45.47 -109.78 -60.58
N LEU A 526 -44.58 -110.50 -59.86
CA LEU A 526 -44.08 -110.09 -58.55
C LEU A 526 -42.95 -109.05 -58.54
N ASP A 527 -42.15 -108.92 -59.61
CA ASP A 527 -40.89 -108.16 -59.54
C ASP A 527 -41.09 -106.62 -59.58
N ASN A 528 -42.27 -106.16 -60.04
CA ASN A 528 -42.58 -104.74 -60.23
C ASN A 528 -42.81 -103.94 -58.91
N VAL A 529 -42.89 -104.61 -57.76
CA VAL A 529 -43.13 -103.96 -56.45
C VAL A 529 -41.83 -103.42 -55.83
N LYS A 530 -40.68 -104.00 -56.20
CA LYS A 530 -39.38 -103.80 -55.54
C LYS A 530 -38.84 -102.36 -55.60
N GLY A 531 -39.18 -101.61 -56.66
CA GLY A 531 -38.66 -100.26 -56.88
C GLY A 531 -39.16 -99.18 -55.91
N LYS A 532 -40.35 -99.35 -55.32
CA LYS A 532 -41.02 -98.28 -54.53
C LYS A 532 -40.55 -98.15 -53.08
N LEU A 533 -39.66 -99.03 -52.61
CA LEU A 533 -39.15 -99.01 -51.23
C LEU A 533 -37.90 -98.13 -51.07
N GLN A 534 -37.27 -97.69 -52.15
CA GLN A 534 -35.95 -97.07 -52.12
C GLN A 534 -35.97 -95.55 -51.86
N ASP A 535 -36.99 -94.83 -52.35
CA ASP A 535 -37.05 -93.36 -52.25
C ASP A 535 -37.29 -92.86 -50.81
N ALA A 536 -38.12 -93.56 -50.03
CA ALA A 536 -38.45 -93.20 -48.65
C ALA A 536 -37.24 -93.20 -47.70
N SER A 537 -36.13 -93.85 -48.07
CA SER A 537 -34.90 -93.88 -47.26
C SER A 537 -34.08 -92.58 -47.36
N LEU A 538 -34.26 -91.75 -48.40
CA LEU A 538 -33.43 -90.58 -48.68
C LEU A 538 -33.95 -89.28 -48.03
N GLU A 539 -35.18 -89.29 -47.55
CA GLU A 539 -35.80 -88.13 -46.89
C GLU A 539 -35.46 -88.09 -45.39
N ASN A 540 -35.42 -89.26 -44.74
CA ASN A 540 -35.08 -89.42 -43.33
C ASN A 540 -33.66 -88.90 -43.01
N THR A 541 -32.71 -89.12 -43.91
CA THR A 541 -31.33 -88.59 -43.78
C THR A 541 -31.26 -87.06 -43.80
N LYS A 542 -32.14 -86.37 -44.56
CA LYS A 542 -32.13 -84.90 -44.67
C LYS A 542 -32.67 -84.19 -43.42
N LEU A 543 -33.57 -84.84 -42.67
CA LEU A 543 -34.08 -84.32 -41.41
C LEU A 543 -33.01 -84.39 -40.29
N LEU A 544 -32.20 -85.44 -40.29
CA LEU A 544 -31.08 -85.61 -39.36
C LEU A 544 -29.97 -84.56 -39.53
N GLU A 545 -29.70 -84.09 -40.76
CA GLU A 545 -28.76 -82.99 -41.01
C GLU A 545 -29.30 -81.64 -40.52
N ARG A 546 -30.61 -81.39 -40.65
CA ARG A 546 -31.24 -80.15 -40.18
C ARG A 546 -31.21 -80.00 -38.66
N LEU A 547 -31.39 -81.08 -37.90
CA LEU A 547 -31.29 -81.04 -36.44
C LEU A 547 -29.88 -80.64 -35.98
N LYS A 548 -28.84 -81.28 -36.51
CA LYS A 548 -27.43 -80.93 -36.21
C LYS A 548 -27.07 -79.48 -36.56
N SER A 549 -27.66 -78.93 -37.61
CA SER A 549 -27.46 -77.54 -38.02
C SER A 549 -28.05 -76.53 -37.02
N ILE A 550 -29.18 -76.87 -36.37
CA ILE A 550 -29.79 -76.04 -35.32
C ILE A 550 -28.98 -76.14 -34.02
N GLU A 551 -28.52 -77.34 -33.67
CA GLU A 551 -27.72 -77.62 -32.48
C GLU A 551 -26.41 -76.82 -32.46
N ALA A 552 -25.67 -76.82 -33.58
CA ALA A 552 -24.44 -76.03 -33.75
C ALA A 552 -24.65 -74.49 -33.68
N LEU A 553 -25.84 -74.00 -34.05
CA LEU A 553 -26.17 -72.57 -33.95
C LEU A 553 -26.46 -72.13 -32.51
N LEU A 554 -26.92 -73.03 -31.64
CA LEU A 554 -27.11 -72.78 -30.21
C LEU A 554 -25.76 -72.71 -29.47
N GLU A 555 -24.84 -73.64 -29.72
CA GLU A 555 -23.48 -73.60 -29.16
C GLU A 555 -22.74 -72.32 -29.59
N ALA A 556 -22.86 -71.93 -30.86
CA ALA A 556 -22.29 -70.68 -31.40
C ALA A 556 -22.94 -69.39 -30.85
N GLY A 557 -24.09 -69.51 -30.19
CA GLY A 557 -24.71 -68.43 -29.39
C GLY A 557 -24.08 -68.34 -28.01
N GLN A 558 -24.09 -69.45 -27.26
CA GLN A 558 -23.58 -69.53 -25.88
C GLN A 558 -22.09 -69.16 -25.78
N MET A 559 -21.26 -69.61 -26.73
CA MET A 559 -19.85 -69.23 -26.82
C MET A 559 -19.65 -67.71 -26.91
N ARG A 560 -20.54 -66.99 -27.61
CA ARG A 560 -20.45 -65.55 -27.86
C ARG A 560 -20.96 -64.69 -26.70
N GLU A 561 -21.66 -65.28 -25.74
CA GLU A 561 -21.99 -64.62 -24.47
C GLU A 561 -20.85 -64.82 -23.47
N ALA A 562 -20.34 -66.05 -23.34
CA ALA A 562 -19.16 -66.37 -22.52
C ALA A 562 -17.83 -65.71 -22.99
N GLU A 563 -17.79 -65.20 -24.22
CA GLU A 563 -16.69 -64.36 -24.75
C GLU A 563 -16.84 -62.91 -24.27
N LYS A 564 -18.03 -62.30 -24.39
CA LYS A 564 -18.31 -60.94 -23.89
C LYS A 564 -18.09 -60.80 -22.39
N ASP A 565 -18.50 -61.79 -21.60
CA ASP A 565 -18.31 -61.77 -20.15
C ASP A 565 -16.82 -61.79 -19.77
N ARG A 566 -15.98 -62.51 -20.54
CA ARG A 566 -14.52 -62.47 -20.37
C ARG A 566 -13.94 -61.11 -20.74
N ASP A 567 -14.36 -60.52 -21.85
CA ASP A 567 -13.88 -59.19 -22.26
C ASP A 567 -14.26 -58.11 -21.24
N LEU A 568 -15.49 -58.16 -20.70
CA LEU A 568 -15.96 -57.26 -19.65
C LEU A 568 -15.16 -57.42 -18.35
N GLN A 569 -14.87 -58.66 -17.96
CA GLN A 569 -14.05 -58.97 -16.78
C GLN A 569 -12.58 -58.53 -16.97
N ALA A 570 -12.00 -58.74 -18.15
CA ALA A 570 -10.65 -58.32 -18.49
C ALA A 570 -10.49 -56.78 -18.49
N ALA A 571 -11.48 -56.05 -19.01
CA ALA A 571 -11.52 -54.59 -18.98
C ALA A 571 -11.56 -54.05 -17.54
N ASN A 572 -12.42 -54.61 -16.69
CA ASN A 572 -12.54 -54.24 -15.28
C ASN A 572 -11.23 -54.55 -14.49
N GLU A 573 -10.60 -55.70 -14.77
CA GLU A 573 -9.28 -56.00 -14.21
C GLU A 573 -8.19 -55.01 -14.66
N ALA A 574 -8.22 -54.53 -15.90
CA ALA A 574 -7.26 -53.54 -16.40
C ALA A 574 -7.47 -52.18 -15.72
N GLU A 575 -8.71 -51.70 -15.62
CA GLU A 575 -9.05 -50.46 -14.91
C GLU A 575 -8.64 -50.53 -13.42
N MET A 576 -8.91 -51.65 -12.75
CA MET A 576 -8.50 -51.89 -11.36
C MET A 576 -6.98 -52.07 -11.17
N LYS A 577 -6.21 -52.34 -12.22
CA LYS A 577 -4.73 -52.30 -12.20
C LYS A 577 -4.23 -50.86 -12.43
N GLN A 578 -4.87 -50.10 -13.32
CA GLN A 578 -4.56 -48.69 -13.57
C GLN A 578 -4.86 -47.81 -12.34
N LEU A 579 -6.01 -48.01 -11.67
CA LEU A 579 -6.37 -47.29 -10.45
C LEU A 579 -5.40 -47.55 -9.30
N ARG A 580 -4.96 -48.80 -9.09
CA ARG A 580 -3.94 -49.14 -8.08
C ARG A 580 -2.59 -48.48 -8.39
N SER A 581 -2.16 -48.50 -9.64
CA SER A 581 -0.90 -47.87 -10.08
C SER A 581 -0.93 -46.36 -9.80
N ARG A 582 -2.01 -45.68 -10.19
CA ARG A 582 -2.23 -44.25 -9.94
C ARG A 582 -2.34 -43.90 -8.45
N LEU A 583 -2.87 -44.80 -7.62
CA LEU A 583 -2.91 -44.62 -6.17
C LEU A 583 -1.50 -44.71 -5.58
N GLN A 584 -0.69 -45.68 -6.02
CA GLN A 584 0.68 -45.86 -5.54
C GLN A 584 1.60 -44.71 -5.97
N GLU A 585 1.51 -44.24 -7.23
CA GLU A 585 2.17 -43.01 -7.68
C GLU A 585 1.86 -41.80 -6.79
N LYS A 586 0.62 -41.71 -6.29
CA LYS A 586 0.21 -40.63 -5.37
C LYS A 586 0.73 -40.83 -3.96
N THR A 587 0.84 -42.07 -3.48
CA THR A 587 1.51 -42.40 -2.21
C THR A 587 2.99 -42.03 -2.26
N ASP A 588 3.70 -42.39 -3.34
CA ASP A 588 5.13 -42.09 -3.50
C ASP A 588 5.39 -40.58 -3.62
N GLN A 589 4.50 -39.84 -4.30
CA GLN A 589 4.54 -38.37 -4.35
C GLN A 589 4.33 -37.74 -2.96
N LEU A 590 3.39 -38.25 -2.15
CA LEU A 590 3.19 -37.78 -0.78
C LEU A 590 4.43 -38.05 0.11
N LEU A 591 5.02 -39.25 0.03
CA LEU A 591 6.25 -39.59 0.76
C LEU A 591 7.46 -38.76 0.34
N SER A 592 7.49 -38.27 -0.91
CA SER A 592 8.53 -37.33 -1.37
C SER A 592 8.32 -35.94 -0.80
N LEU A 593 7.09 -35.42 -0.84
CA LEU A 593 6.74 -34.10 -0.30
C LEU A 593 6.85 -34.04 1.23
N GLU A 594 6.54 -35.13 1.92
CA GLU A 594 6.73 -35.25 3.37
C GLU A 594 8.21 -35.15 3.74
N ARG A 595 9.10 -35.82 2.98
CA ARG A 595 10.55 -35.74 3.17
C ARG A 595 11.09 -34.33 2.93
N GLU A 596 10.71 -33.71 1.81
CA GLU A 596 11.07 -32.31 1.51
C GLU A 596 10.58 -31.36 2.63
N ALA A 597 9.36 -31.57 3.14
CA ALA A 597 8.82 -30.81 4.25
C ALA A 597 9.51 -31.10 5.60
N THR A 598 10.23 -32.21 5.78
CA THR A 598 11.14 -32.42 6.93
C THR A 598 12.49 -31.74 6.72
N GLU A 599 13.10 -31.88 5.54
CA GLU A 599 14.39 -31.26 5.21
C GLU A 599 14.33 -29.72 5.30
N LEU A 600 13.24 -29.11 4.83
CA LEU A 600 13.00 -27.67 4.97
C LEU A 600 12.83 -27.22 6.43
N ARG A 601 12.23 -28.05 7.30
CA ARG A 601 12.14 -27.75 8.74
C ARG A 601 13.50 -27.81 9.42
N GLU A 602 14.31 -28.83 9.11
CA GLU A 602 15.68 -28.94 9.61
C GLU A 602 16.54 -27.76 9.14
N ALA A 603 16.43 -27.35 7.87
CA ALA A 603 17.12 -26.17 7.35
C ALA A 603 16.72 -24.87 8.09
N VAL A 604 15.43 -24.72 8.44
CA VAL A 604 14.93 -23.58 9.24
C VAL A 604 15.47 -23.60 10.68
N GLU A 605 15.50 -24.75 11.36
CA GLU A 605 16.10 -24.84 12.71
C GLU A 605 17.62 -24.65 12.70
N GLN A 606 18.31 -25.16 11.68
CA GLN A 606 19.72 -24.86 11.44
C GLN A 606 19.96 -23.36 11.20
N GLN A 607 19.02 -22.64 10.60
CA GLN A 607 19.15 -21.20 10.38
C GLN A 607 18.79 -20.38 11.63
N LYS A 608 17.82 -20.83 12.45
CA LYS A 608 17.52 -20.24 13.76
C LYS A 608 18.70 -20.38 14.73
N THR A 609 19.31 -21.55 14.81
CA THR A 609 20.51 -21.79 15.64
C THR A 609 21.67 -20.91 15.18
N LYS A 610 22.00 -20.88 13.87
CA LYS A 610 22.99 -19.94 13.29
C LYS A 610 22.68 -18.47 13.59
N ASN A 611 21.41 -18.06 13.61
CA ASN A 611 21.02 -16.68 13.93
C ASN A 611 21.20 -16.36 15.42
N ASN A 612 20.90 -17.30 16.32
CA ASN A 612 21.15 -17.14 17.75
C ASN A 612 22.65 -17.12 18.08
N ASP A 613 23.43 -18.01 17.46
CA ASP A 613 24.90 -17.98 17.46
C ASP A 613 25.45 -16.61 17.06
N LEU A 614 24.92 -16.02 15.98
CA LEU A 614 25.32 -14.70 15.50
C LEU A 614 24.90 -13.58 16.46
N ARG A 615 23.73 -13.67 17.10
CA ARG A 615 23.30 -12.74 18.16
C ARG A 615 24.23 -12.81 19.36
N GLU A 616 24.59 -14.00 19.83
CA GLU A 616 25.51 -14.17 20.96
C GLU A 616 26.92 -13.63 20.64
N LYS A 617 27.43 -13.92 19.43
CA LYS A 617 28.72 -13.41 18.94
C LYS A 617 28.70 -11.89 18.76
N ASN A 618 27.60 -11.31 18.29
CA ASN A 618 27.43 -9.87 18.15
C ASN A 618 27.31 -9.18 19.51
N TRP A 619 26.55 -9.75 20.46
CA TRP A 619 26.45 -9.26 21.83
C TRP A 619 27.81 -9.28 22.54
N LYS A 620 28.57 -10.38 22.44
CA LYS A 620 29.95 -10.47 22.97
C LYS A 620 30.92 -9.50 22.29
N ALA A 621 30.77 -9.26 20.99
CA ALA A 621 31.55 -8.23 20.29
C ALA A 621 31.20 -6.81 20.75
N MET A 622 29.92 -6.54 21.05
CA MET A 622 29.46 -5.26 21.59
C MET A 622 29.95 -5.04 23.03
N GLU A 623 29.90 -6.06 23.89
CA GLU A 623 30.47 -6.02 25.25
C GLU A 623 32.00 -5.81 25.22
N ALA A 624 32.71 -6.49 24.30
CA ALA A 624 34.13 -6.26 24.06
C ALA A 624 34.42 -4.83 23.53
N LEU A 625 33.54 -4.26 22.71
CA LEU A 625 33.67 -2.91 22.19
C LEU A 625 33.43 -1.87 23.30
N THR A 626 32.35 -1.98 24.08
CA THR A 626 32.07 -1.07 25.21
C THR A 626 33.15 -1.13 26.29
N THR A 627 33.75 -2.29 26.54
CA THR A 627 34.90 -2.41 27.46
C THR A 627 36.20 -1.82 26.86
N MET A 628 36.41 -1.90 25.55
CA MET A 628 37.49 -1.20 24.85
C MET A 628 37.31 0.32 24.85
N GLU A 629 36.09 0.82 24.62
CA GLU A 629 35.73 2.24 24.67
C GLU A 629 35.99 2.81 26.06
N LYS A 630 35.47 2.17 27.11
CA LYS A 630 35.71 2.60 28.50
C LYS A 630 37.20 2.59 28.85
N ALA A 631 37.94 1.56 28.44
CA ALA A 631 39.40 1.50 28.63
C ALA A 631 40.17 2.53 27.78
N CYS A 632 39.55 3.13 26.76
CA CYS A 632 40.08 4.26 26.00
C CYS A 632 39.79 5.58 26.73
N GLU A 633 38.57 5.77 27.23
CA GLU A 633 38.16 6.92 28.02
C GLU A 633 38.97 7.06 29.32
N GLU A 634 39.14 5.96 30.07
CA GLU A 634 39.98 5.91 31.27
C GLU A 634 41.45 6.27 30.95
N LYS A 635 41.99 5.86 29.79
CA LYS A 635 43.34 6.25 29.34
C LYS A 635 43.42 7.71 28.90
N LEU A 636 42.37 8.24 28.28
CA LEU A 636 42.30 9.65 27.88
C LEU A 636 42.29 10.55 29.11
N LEU A 637 41.50 10.21 30.14
CA LEU A 637 41.49 10.90 31.44
C LEU A 637 42.83 10.79 32.18
N ALA A 638 43.51 9.64 32.10
CA ALA A 638 44.87 9.52 32.63
C ALA A 638 45.88 10.41 31.87
N ALA A 639 45.76 10.50 30.54
CA ALA A 639 46.64 11.30 29.69
C ALA A 639 46.41 12.82 29.86
N THR A 640 45.17 13.28 30.03
CA THR A 640 44.89 14.69 30.34
C THR A 640 45.45 15.09 31.70
N LYS A 641 45.26 14.26 32.74
CA LYS A 641 45.83 14.48 34.07
C LYS A 641 47.37 14.50 34.05
N ALA A 642 48.00 13.56 33.35
CA ALA A 642 49.46 13.54 33.20
C ALA A 642 50.00 14.78 32.45
N LYS A 643 49.25 15.31 31.48
CA LYS A 643 49.57 16.57 30.80
C LYS A 643 49.47 17.77 31.73
N GLU A 644 48.46 17.83 32.60
CA GLU A 644 48.31 18.90 33.61
C GLU A 644 49.43 18.85 34.66
N GLU A 645 49.76 17.65 35.17
CA GLU A 645 50.87 17.45 36.10
C GLU A 645 52.21 17.86 35.48
N LEU A 646 52.45 17.53 34.20
CA LEU A 646 53.68 17.92 33.49
C LEU A 646 53.72 19.43 33.18
N ALA A 647 52.58 20.07 32.91
CA ALA A 647 52.49 21.52 32.75
C ALA A 647 52.81 22.26 34.07
N GLN A 648 52.33 21.77 35.21
CA GLN A 648 52.67 22.31 36.53
C GLN A 648 54.16 22.13 36.86
N GLN A 649 54.76 20.98 36.51
CA GLN A 649 56.20 20.75 36.68
C GLN A 649 57.03 21.70 35.79
N LEU A 650 56.57 22.00 34.57
CA LEU A 650 57.23 22.93 33.67
C LEU A 650 57.23 24.36 34.23
N ASP A 651 56.08 24.86 34.72
CA ASP A 651 55.98 26.19 35.33
C ASP A 651 56.86 26.33 36.59
N ALA A 652 56.86 25.31 37.46
CA ALA A 652 57.73 25.26 38.63
C ALA A 652 59.23 25.28 38.25
N LEU A 653 59.62 24.55 37.20
CA LEU A 653 61.00 24.53 36.69
C LEU A 653 61.39 25.87 36.05
N GLN A 654 60.49 26.48 35.28
CA GLN A 654 60.68 27.82 34.70
C GLN A 654 60.89 28.87 35.80
N THR A 655 60.02 28.87 36.81
CA THR A 655 60.11 29.77 37.97
C THR A 655 61.42 29.59 38.74
N ARG A 656 61.82 28.35 39.02
CA ARG A 656 63.10 28.04 39.69
C ARG A 656 64.32 28.47 38.85
N THR A 657 64.24 28.34 37.53
CA THR A 657 65.33 28.72 36.62
C THR A 657 65.47 30.24 36.54
N LYS A 658 64.35 30.98 36.46
CA LYS A 658 64.32 32.46 36.58
C LYS A 658 65.02 32.92 37.87
N GLN A 659 64.67 32.33 39.02
CA GLN A 659 65.26 32.65 40.32
C GLN A 659 66.77 32.35 40.36
N THR A 660 67.19 31.19 39.84
CA THR A 660 68.59 30.74 39.89
C THR A 660 69.49 31.65 39.04
N LEU A 661 69.08 32.01 37.82
CA LEU A 661 69.86 32.86 36.92
C LEU A 661 70.04 34.28 37.47
N LEU A 662 69.00 34.87 38.06
CA LEU A 662 69.10 36.17 38.75
C LEU A 662 70.05 36.13 39.95
N SER A 663 70.13 35.01 40.68
CA SER A 663 71.08 34.87 41.80
C SER A 663 72.53 34.74 41.36
N ALA A 664 72.79 34.19 40.16
CA ALA A 664 74.13 34.03 39.61
C ALA A 664 74.69 35.33 38.98
N PHE A 665 73.82 36.22 38.49
CA PHE A 665 74.19 37.49 37.86
C PHE A 665 73.46 38.68 38.52
N PRO A 666 73.74 39.01 39.80
CA PRO A 666 72.98 39.99 40.58
C PRO A 666 73.07 41.45 40.08
N GLY A 667 73.84 41.75 39.04
CA GLY A 667 73.87 43.05 38.36
C GLY A 667 72.87 43.20 37.20
N VAL A 668 72.07 42.17 36.88
CA VAL A 668 71.23 42.11 35.67
C VAL A 668 69.74 42.28 36.01
N THR A 669 69.21 43.48 35.75
CA THR A 669 67.79 43.83 36.00
C THR A 669 66.89 43.55 34.79
N VAL A 670 65.96 42.60 34.91
CA VAL A 670 65.00 42.17 33.86
C VAL A 670 63.56 42.14 34.43
N SER A 671 62.55 42.45 33.61
CA SER A 671 61.14 42.51 34.05
C SER A 671 60.53 41.14 34.33
N SER A 672 59.88 40.94 35.49
CA SER A 672 59.38 39.62 35.92
C SER A 672 58.10 39.14 35.21
N GLN A 673 57.30 40.06 34.65
CA GLN A 673 55.96 39.77 34.10
C GLN A 673 55.97 39.19 32.67
N GLN A 674 57.14 38.92 32.09
CA GLN A 674 57.26 38.35 30.74
C GLN A 674 57.17 36.81 30.74
N GLY A 675 56.65 36.25 29.64
CA GLY A 675 56.73 34.81 29.33
C GLY A 675 58.17 34.29 29.33
N TYR A 676 58.36 33.02 29.64
CA TYR A 676 59.68 32.47 29.99
C TYR A 676 60.76 32.66 28.93
N ASP A 677 60.45 32.40 27.65
CA ASP A 677 61.46 32.49 26.58
C ASP A 677 61.88 33.94 26.28
N MET A 678 60.92 34.87 26.29
CA MET A 678 61.21 36.31 26.14
C MET A 678 62.09 36.82 27.29
N TRP A 679 61.74 36.43 28.51
CA TRP A 679 62.51 36.76 29.72
C TRP A 679 63.95 36.24 29.65
N LEU A 680 64.11 34.99 29.20
CA LEU A 680 65.42 34.34 29.09
C LEU A 680 66.27 34.97 27.98
N GLN A 681 65.64 35.42 26.89
CA GLN A 681 66.31 36.14 25.81
C GLN A 681 66.79 37.52 26.24
N GLU A 682 65.97 38.31 26.95
CA GLU A 682 66.40 39.60 27.51
C GLU A 682 67.56 39.41 28.52
N PHE A 683 67.47 38.40 29.40
CA PHE A 683 68.54 38.06 30.34
C PHE A 683 69.88 37.71 29.64
N LYS A 684 69.81 36.90 28.57
CA LYS A 684 70.99 36.49 27.77
C LYS A 684 71.68 37.69 27.12
N GLU A 685 70.93 38.63 26.58
CA GLU A 685 71.48 39.81 25.90
C GLU A 685 72.27 40.69 26.89
N ARG A 686 71.66 40.99 28.06
CA ARG A 686 72.32 41.77 29.12
C ARG A 686 73.60 41.13 29.67
N THR A 687 73.68 39.80 29.72
CA THR A 687 74.89 39.08 30.18
C THR A 687 75.98 39.01 29.11
N ALA A 688 75.62 38.96 27.83
CA ALA A 688 76.58 38.88 26.72
C ALA A 688 77.44 40.15 26.57
N ASP A 689 76.91 41.33 26.92
CA ASP A 689 77.66 42.59 26.85
C ASP A 689 78.69 42.76 27.98
N MET A 690 78.51 42.10 29.13
CA MET A 690 79.53 42.09 30.20
C MET A 690 80.78 41.28 29.80
N LEU A 691 80.63 40.20 29.04
CA LEU A 691 81.70 39.21 28.84
C LEU A 691 82.75 39.64 27.79
N LYS A 692 82.46 40.65 26.97
CA LYS A 692 83.31 41.11 25.84
C LYS A 692 84.61 41.83 26.26
N GLN A 693 84.93 41.92 27.56
CA GLN A 693 86.07 42.71 28.07
C GLN A 693 87.37 41.92 28.33
N GLN A 694 87.45 40.60 28.10
CA GLN A 694 88.64 39.80 28.49
C GLN A 694 89.19 38.82 27.43
N THR A 695 90.52 38.70 27.44
CA THR A 695 91.43 37.69 26.81
C THR A 695 91.83 37.85 25.34
N VAL A 696 93.14 37.66 25.08
CA VAL A 696 93.85 37.69 23.78
C VAL A 696 95.13 36.80 23.89
N THR A 697 95.12 35.61 23.27
CA THR A 697 96.26 34.86 22.62
C THR A 697 97.53 34.48 23.48
N THR A 698 98.45 33.54 23.17
CA THR A 698 98.74 32.61 22.03
C THR A 698 99.54 31.35 22.51
N GLU A 699 99.61 30.27 21.70
CA GLU A 699 100.69 29.24 21.73
C GLU A 699 102.01 29.77 21.08
N PRO A 700 103.10 28.98 20.81
CA PRO A 700 103.16 28.11 19.59
C PRO A 700 104.18 26.90 19.75
N PRO A 701 104.93 26.33 18.75
CA PRO A 701 105.13 24.86 18.66
C PRO A 701 106.59 24.38 18.37
N ASP A 702 106.79 23.12 17.94
CA ASP A 702 107.88 22.70 17.03
C ASP A 702 107.53 21.40 16.25
N SER A 703 107.99 21.29 14.99
CA SER A 703 107.71 20.14 14.10
C SER A 703 108.58 20.07 12.83
N ALA A 704 109.44 19.05 12.73
CA ALA A 704 110.14 18.71 11.48
C ALA A 704 110.27 17.18 11.23
N LEU A 705 110.82 16.42 12.18
CA LEU A 705 111.02 14.96 12.02
C LEU A 705 109.73 14.16 11.81
N LYS A 706 108.60 14.64 12.35
CA LYS A 706 107.26 14.05 12.15
C LYS A 706 106.83 13.95 10.69
N LEU A 707 107.41 14.75 9.79
CA LEU A 707 106.89 14.96 8.44
C LEU A 707 107.06 13.74 7.51
N LYS A 708 108.09 12.91 7.72
CA LYS A 708 108.29 11.68 6.91
C LYS A 708 107.49 10.47 7.40
N GLU A 709 107.41 10.25 8.70
CA GLU A 709 106.51 9.23 9.25
C GLU A 709 105.05 9.57 8.89
N ALA A 710 104.69 10.86 8.84
CA ALA A 710 103.41 11.33 8.35
C ALA A 710 103.19 11.07 6.84
N GLU A 711 104.23 10.99 6.00
CA GLU A 711 104.09 10.81 4.54
C GLU A 711 103.78 9.34 4.17
N GLU A 712 104.46 8.37 4.80
CA GLU A 712 104.16 6.94 4.63
C GLU A 712 102.84 6.56 5.32
N ALA A 713 102.55 7.17 6.49
CA ALA A 713 101.23 7.08 7.12
C ALA A 713 100.15 7.70 6.25
N GLN A 714 100.39 8.85 5.61
CA GLN A 714 99.44 9.51 4.69
C GLN A 714 99.12 8.62 3.48
N SER A 715 100.09 7.91 2.90
CA SER A 715 99.81 6.99 1.78
C SER A 715 98.91 5.82 2.22
N THR A 716 99.18 5.24 3.40
CA THR A 716 98.38 4.14 3.95
C THR A 716 96.97 4.63 4.31
N LEU A 717 96.88 5.76 5.01
CA LEU A 717 95.63 6.38 5.44
C LEU A 717 94.81 6.91 4.25
N GLN A 718 95.46 7.31 3.14
CA GLN A 718 94.77 7.60 1.88
C GLN A 718 94.13 6.35 1.30
N ALA A 719 94.84 5.21 1.25
CA ALA A 719 94.27 3.96 0.75
C ALA A 719 93.10 3.47 1.63
N GLU A 720 93.19 3.64 2.95
CA GLU A 720 92.07 3.42 3.87
C GLU A 720 90.92 4.41 3.61
N CYS A 721 91.19 5.70 3.40
CA CYS A 721 90.18 6.70 3.03
C CYS A 721 89.50 6.38 1.69
N GLU A 722 90.20 5.82 0.71
CA GLU A 722 89.63 5.38 -0.56
C GLU A 722 88.73 4.13 -0.37
N GLN A 723 89.10 3.19 0.50
CA GLN A 723 88.23 2.09 0.90
C GLN A 723 86.99 2.59 1.67
N TYR A 724 87.16 3.48 2.65
CA TYR A 724 86.04 4.11 3.36
C TYR A 724 85.12 4.89 2.41
N ARG A 725 85.67 5.60 1.41
CA ARG A 725 84.89 6.30 0.39
C ARG A 725 84.07 5.33 -0.47
N THR A 726 84.62 4.17 -0.82
CA THR A 726 83.88 3.11 -1.54
C THR A 726 82.78 2.51 -0.67
N ILE A 727 83.06 2.15 0.59
CA ILE A 727 82.07 1.62 1.53
C ILE A 727 80.96 2.65 1.81
N LEU A 728 81.30 3.94 1.91
CA LEU A 728 80.33 5.02 2.04
C LEU A 728 79.46 5.15 0.78
N ALA A 729 80.01 5.05 -0.43
CA ALA A 729 79.24 5.06 -1.66
C ALA A 729 78.32 3.84 -1.81
N GLU A 730 78.77 2.65 -1.39
CA GLU A 730 77.95 1.43 -1.37
C GLU A 730 76.82 1.50 -0.31
N THR A 731 77.11 2.03 0.88
CA THR A 731 76.09 2.18 1.93
C THR A 731 75.11 3.32 1.63
N GLU A 732 75.54 4.41 1.00
CA GLU A 732 74.66 5.44 0.45
C GLU A 732 73.79 4.88 -0.69
N GLY A 733 74.35 4.02 -1.54
CA GLY A 733 73.60 3.26 -2.55
C GLY A 733 72.49 2.41 -1.94
N MET A 734 72.85 1.57 -0.96
CA MET A 734 71.90 0.72 -0.23
C MET A 734 70.84 1.54 0.53
N LEU A 735 71.20 2.71 1.07
CA LEU A 735 70.26 3.62 1.73
C LEU A 735 69.28 4.24 0.73
N ARG A 736 69.74 4.63 -0.47
CA ARG A 736 68.87 5.13 -1.55
C ARG A 736 67.93 4.05 -2.08
N ASP A 737 68.40 2.82 -2.24
CA ASP A 737 67.56 1.69 -2.64
C ASP A 737 66.52 1.33 -1.55
N LEU A 738 66.91 1.39 -0.27
CA LEU A 738 66.00 1.18 0.85
C LEU A 738 64.95 2.30 0.94
N GLN A 739 65.35 3.57 0.81
CA GLN A 739 64.43 4.71 0.77
C GLN A 739 63.42 4.54 -0.36
N LYS A 740 63.89 4.24 -1.58
CA LYS A 740 63.03 4.00 -2.75
C LYS A 740 62.07 2.83 -2.52
N SER A 741 62.52 1.74 -1.89
CA SER A 741 61.66 0.60 -1.54
C SER A 741 60.59 0.96 -0.50
N VAL A 742 60.91 1.83 0.47
CA VAL A 742 59.95 2.33 1.47
C VAL A 742 58.94 3.28 0.83
N GLU A 743 59.38 4.19 -0.04
CA GLU A 743 58.49 5.07 -0.82
C GLU A 743 57.55 4.26 -1.72
N GLU A 744 58.03 3.22 -2.39
CA GLU A 744 57.20 2.32 -3.21
C GLU A 744 56.18 1.53 -2.37
N GLU A 745 56.57 1.01 -1.19
CA GLU A 745 55.60 0.39 -0.29
C GLU A 745 54.59 1.39 0.28
N GLU A 746 55.00 2.61 0.62
CA GLU A 746 54.11 3.67 1.11
C GLU A 746 53.03 4.02 0.08
N GLN A 747 53.39 4.13 -1.20
CA GLN A 747 52.43 4.33 -2.29
C GLN A 747 51.46 3.14 -2.44
N VAL A 748 51.95 1.90 -2.28
CA VAL A 748 51.10 0.70 -2.28
C VAL A 748 50.15 0.67 -1.08
N TRP A 749 50.58 1.13 0.10
CA TRP A 749 49.71 1.23 1.28
C TRP A 749 48.69 2.37 1.15
N LYS A 750 49.08 3.53 0.60
CA LYS A 750 48.16 4.62 0.25
C LYS A 750 47.08 4.16 -0.73
N ALA A 751 47.45 3.48 -1.82
CA ALA A 751 46.50 2.97 -2.81
C ALA A 751 45.53 1.90 -2.24
N LYS A 752 45.98 1.09 -1.29
CA LYS A 752 45.09 0.16 -0.55
C LYS A 752 44.14 0.91 0.39
N LEU A 753 44.62 1.95 1.07
CA LEU A 753 43.81 2.76 1.99
C LEU A 753 42.68 3.46 1.23
N THR A 754 42.98 4.12 0.11
CA THR A 754 41.96 4.77 -0.73
C THR A 754 40.96 3.76 -1.31
N ALA A 755 41.42 2.59 -1.77
CA ALA A 755 40.51 1.54 -2.24
C ALA A 755 39.59 0.99 -1.13
N SER A 756 40.12 0.84 0.09
CA SER A 756 39.31 0.45 1.26
C SER A 756 38.35 1.54 1.71
N GLU A 757 38.69 2.81 1.52
CA GLU A 757 37.84 3.96 1.82
C GLU A 757 36.72 4.11 0.77
N GLU A 758 37.01 3.91 -0.52
CA GLU A 758 36.01 3.82 -1.59
C GLU A 758 35.03 2.66 -1.37
N GLU A 759 35.51 1.47 -0.97
CA GLU A 759 34.66 0.33 -0.64
C GLU A 759 33.82 0.58 0.62
N LEU A 760 34.37 1.25 1.64
CA LEU A 760 33.63 1.69 2.81
C LEU A 760 32.53 2.69 2.44
N GLN A 761 32.83 3.73 1.67
CA GLN A 761 31.84 4.72 1.20
C GLN A 761 30.73 4.06 0.37
N LYS A 762 31.09 3.11 -0.51
CA LYS A 762 30.11 2.31 -1.26
C LYS A 762 29.20 1.47 -0.36
N SER A 763 29.76 0.85 0.69
CA SER A 763 28.96 0.10 1.68
C SER A 763 28.03 1.01 2.50
N GLN A 764 28.47 2.22 2.85
CA GLN A 764 27.66 3.22 3.54
C GLN A 764 26.49 3.70 2.66
N LEU A 765 26.71 3.91 1.35
CA LEU A 765 25.65 4.24 0.40
C LEU A 765 24.64 3.09 0.24
N GLN A 766 25.11 1.83 0.27
CA GLN A 766 24.22 0.66 0.25
C GLN A 766 23.41 0.52 1.56
N LEU A 767 24.04 0.73 2.71
CA LEU A 767 23.35 0.76 4.01
C LEU A 767 22.29 1.86 4.04
N LYS A 768 22.62 3.06 3.56
CA LYS A 768 21.65 4.17 3.48
C LYS A 768 20.47 3.86 2.55
N SER A 769 20.73 3.27 1.38
CA SER A 769 19.67 2.83 0.48
C SER A 769 18.80 1.68 1.05
N LEU A 770 19.29 0.92 2.02
CA LEU A 770 18.50 -0.08 2.76
C LEU A 770 17.74 0.56 3.94
N GLU A 771 18.34 1.54 4.61
CA GLU A 771 17.71 2.36 5.65
C GLU A 771 16.49 3.11 5.09
N ASP A 772 16.65 3.83 3.97
CA ASP A 772 15.56 4.50 3.23
C ASP A 772 14.43 3.49 2.85
N MET A 773 14.79 2.25 2.52
CA MET A 773 13.84 1.20 2.14
C MET A 773 13.11 0.61 3.36
N VAL A 774 13.77 0.50 4.51
CA VAL A 774 13.17 0.10 5.78
C VAL A 774 12.25 1.19 6.33
N GLU A 775 12.62 2.46 6.22
CA GLU A 775 11.72 3.58 6.56
C GLU A 775 10.47 3.57 5.67
N LYS A 776 10.63 3.33 4.36
CA LYS A 776 9.47 3.19 3.47
C LYS A 776 8.58 2.01 3.87
N LEU A 777 9.14 0.82 4.08
CA LEU A 777 8.36 -0.36 4.49
C LEU A 777 7.64 -0.15 5.84
N LYS A 778 8.22 0.65 6.73
CA LYS A 778 7.60 1.05 8.01
C LYS A 778 6.41 2.01 7.81
N ALA A 779 6.49 2.94 6.86
CA ALA A 779 5.37 3.80 6.48
C ALA A 779 4.26 3.02 5.74
N ASP A 780 4.65 2.10 4.85
CA ASP A 780 3.72 1.19 4.17
C ASP A 780 2.99 0.29 5.20
N LEU A 781 3.69 -0.18 6.25
CA LEU A 781 3.07 -0.91 7.37
C LEU A 781 2.08 -0.05 8.16
N GLN A 782 2.45 1.20 8.52
CA GLN A 782 1.56 2.11 9.24
C GLN A 782 0.28 2.46 8.47
N SER A 783 0.37 2.66 7.15
CA SER A 783 -0.82 2.86 6.31
C SER A 783 -1.67 1.58 6.17
N THR A 784 -1.04 0.41 6.20
CA THR A 784 -1.73 -0.89 6.25
C THR A 784 -2.49 -1.08 7.57
N ASP A 785 -1.92 -0.63 8.70
CA ASP A 785 -2.59 -0.72 10.01
C ASP A 785 -3.77 0.28 10.11
N GLN A 786 -3.61 1.51 9.60
CA GLN A 786 -4.73 2.47 9.45
C GLN A 786 -5.86 1.91 8.56
N LEU A 787 -5.52 1.17 7.50
CA LEU A 787 -6.52 0.51 6.66
C LEU A 787 -7.27 -0.59 7.41
N LYS A 788 -6.60 -1.37 8.27
CA LYS A 788 -7.27 -2.37 9.13
C LYS A 788 -8.23 -1.72 10.12
N GLU A 789 -7.84 -0.60 10.74
CA GLU A 789 -8.73 0.15 11.64
C GLU A 789 -9.99 0.63 10.91
N TYR A 790 -9.85 1.14 9.68
CA TYR A 790 -10.97 1.56 8.84
C TYR A 790 -11.85 0.38 8.40
N THR A 791 -11.26 -0.76 8.02
CA THR A 791 -11.99 -2.01 7.72
C THR A 791 -12.75 -2.50 8.95
N SER A 792 -12.13 -2.55 10.13
CA SER A 792 -12.78 -3.01 11.37
C SER A 792 -13.94 -2.10 11.80
N LEU A 793 -13.83 -0.79 11.57
CA LEU A 793 -14.94 0.15 11.76
C LEU A 793 -16.11 -0.12 10.80
N LEU A 794 -15.81 -0.40 9.52
CA LEU A 794 -16.80 -0.78 8.51
C LEU A 794 -17.48 -2.12 8.81
N GLU A 795 -16.72 -3.14 9.24
CA GLU A 795 -17.23 -4.43 9.70
C GLU A 795 -18.16 -4.25 10.90
N THR A 796 -17.72 -3.47 11.90
CA THR A 796 -18.53 -3.15 13.09
C THR A 796 -19.81 -2.40 12.70
N GLN A 797 -19.77 -1.46 11.76
CA GLN A 797 -20.96 -0.76 11.28
C GLN A 797 -21.91 -1.71 10.52
N LEU A 798 -21.39 -2.61 9.70
CA LEU A 798 -22.18 -3.58 8.93
C LEU A 798 -22.85 -4.60 9.86
N GLU A 799 -22.15 -5.09 10.89
CA GLU A 799 -22.71 -5.96 11.92
C GLU A 799 -23.84 -5.26 12.70
N ASN A 800 -23.65 -3.99 13.11
CA ASN A 800 -24.72 -3.21 13.76
C ASN A 800 -25.95 -3.05 12.85
N HIS A 801 -25.78 -2.84 11.54
CA HIS A 801 -26.90 -2.79 10.59
C HIS A 801 -27.56 -4.16 10.41
N LEU A 802 -26.81 -5.26 10.46
CA LEU A 802 -27.31 -6.63 10.35
C LEU A 802 -28.11 -7.05 11.60
N GLU A 803 -27.57 -6.79 12.80
CA GLU A 803 -28.24 -6.91 14.10
C GLU A 803 -29.56 -6.12 14.10
N THR A 804 -29.51 -4.84 13.71
CA THR A 804 -30.70 -3.97 13.62
C THR A 804 -31.75 -4.56 12.68
N ALA A 805 -31.39 -4.90 11.44
CA ALA A 805 -32.29 -5.50 10.45
C ALA A 805 -32.72 -6.95 10.80
N SER A 806 -32.05 -7.61 11.75
CA SER A 806 -32.51 -8.87 12.33
C SER A 806 -33.60 -8.62 13.39
N SER A 807 -33.41 -7.60 14.24
CA SER A 807 -34.38 -7.21 15.29
C SER A 807 -35.69 -6.69 14.68
N GLU A 808 -35.61 -5.90 13.60
CA GLU A 808 -36.76 -5.45 12.81
C GLU A 808 -37.50 -6.64 12.21
N ARG A 809 -36.81 -7.59 11.56
CA ARG A 809 -37.42 -8.83 11.05
C ARG A 809 -38.04 -9.68 12.16
N GLN A 810 -37.44 -9.74 13.34
CA GLN A 810 -38.01 -10.45 14.48
C GLN A 810 -39.29 -9.77 14.98
N ASN A 811 -39.35 -8.44 14.97
CA ASN A 811 -40.54 -7.67 15.35
C ASN A 811 -41.67 -7.81 14.31
N TYR A 812 -41.36 -7.67 13.01
CA TYR A 812 -42.34 -7.95 11.94
C TYR A 812 -42.85 -9.40 11.98
N THR A 813 -42.03 -10.36 12.39
CA THR A 813 -42.48 -11.75 12.57
C THR A 813 -43.53 -11.85 13.69
N LYS A 814 -43.28 -11.23 14.85
CA LYS A 814 -44.25 -11.16 15.98
C LYS A 814 -45.53 -10.43 15.57
N GLU A 815 -45.43 -9.32 14.82
CA GLU A 815 -46.59 -8.59 14.32
C GLU A 815 -47.43 -9.44 13.35
N VAL A 816 -46.80 -10.18 12.44
CA VAL A 816 -47.49 -11.11 11.53
C VAL A 816 -48.12 -12.29 12.28
N GLU A 817 -47.51 -12.78 13.37
CA GLU A 817 -48.11 -13.79 14.25
C GLU A 817 -49.36 -13.25 14.97
N VAL A 818 -49.29 -12.04 15.55
CA VAL A 818 -50.44 -11.37 16.18
C VAL A 818 -51.56 -11.11 15.17
N LEU A 819 -51.24 -10.67 13.95
CA LEU A 819 -52.23 -10.44 12.89
C LEU A 819 -52.87 -11.76 12.40
N ARG A 820 -52.11 -12.86 12.35
CA ARG A 820 -52.67 -14.20 12.06
C ARG A 820 -53.60 -14.69 13.14
N GLN A 821 -53.24 -14.48 14.42
CA GLN A 821 -54.09 -14.84 15.55
C GLN A 821 -55.41 -14.06 15.49
N LEU A 822 -55.35 -12.73 15.32
CA LEU A 822 -56.53 -11.88 15.20
C LEU A 822 -57.41 -12.23 13.98
N LEU A 823 -56.79 -12.61 12.85
CA LEU A 823 -57.51 -13.09 11.66
C LEU A 823 -58.22 -14.43 11.93
N SER A 824 -57.57 -15.35 12.66
CA SER A 824 -58.16 -16.63 13.07
C SER A 824 -59.36 -16.42 13.99
N GLU A 825 -59.23 -15.54 15.00
CA GLU A 825 -60.32 -15.18 15.91
C GLU A 825 -61.48 -14.51 15.15
N SER A 826 -61.19 -13.62 14.19
CA SER A 826 -62.21 -13.01 13.34
C SER A 826 -62.91 -14.03 12.43
N GLN A 827 -62.20 -15.06 11.95
CA GLN A 827 -62.77 -16.11 11.11
C GLN A 827 -63.62 -17.10 11.93
N GLU A 828 -63.21 -17.41 13.17
CA GLU A 828 -64.02 -18.19 14.11
C GLU A 828 -65.31 -17.44 14.49
N GLN A 829 -65.21 -16.14 14.80
CA GLN A 829 -66.39 -15.28 15.03
C GLN A 829 -67.33 -15.23 13.82
N LEU A 830 -66.79 -15.21 12.59
CA LEU A 830 -67.58 -15.21 11.36
C LEU A 830 -68.35 -16.53 11.17
N GLU A 831 -67.70 -17.68 11.37
CA GLU A 831 -68.37 -18.98 11.29
C GLU A 831 -69.37 -19.21 12.45
N ALA A 832 -69.08 -18.69 13.65
CA ALA A 832 -70.03 -18.67 14.77
C ALA A 832 -71.28 -17.82 14.43
N ALA A 833 -71.10 -16.60 13.93
CA ALA A 833 -72.22 -15.75 13.50
C ALA A 833 -73.03 -16.38 12.35
N LYS A 834 -72.36 -17.05 11.41
CA LYS A 834 -72.96 -17.75 10.27
C LYS A 834 -73.74 -19.00 10.69
N THR A 835 -73.25 -19.77 11.66
CA THR A 835 -73.97 -20.93 12.21
C THR A 835 -75.18 -20.52 13.04
N GLU A 836 -75.08 -19.47 13.85
CA GLU A 836 -76.25 -18.91 14.56
C GLU A 836 -77.27 -18.29 13.58
N THR A 837 -76.82 -17.59 12.52
CA THR A 837 -77.72 -17.13 11.45
C THR A 837 -78.42 -18.31 10.74
N GLN A 838 -77.71 -19.43 10.52
CA GLN A 838 -78.32 -20.64 9.97
C GLN A 838 -79.30 -21.31 10.94
N LYS A 839 -79.05 -21.24 12.25
CA LYS A 839 -79.98 -21.72 13.28
C LYS A 839 -81.24 -20.85 13.31
N GLN A 840 -81.10 -19.53 13.34
CA GLN A 840 -82.23 -18.59 13.25
C GLN A 840 -83.03 -18.74 11.95
N SER A 841 -82.39 -19.05 10.81
CA SER A 841 -83.12 -19.30 9.57
C SER A 841 -83.91 -20.61 9.59
N LYS A 842 -83.44 -21.66 10.29
CA LYS A 842 -84.18 -22.90 10.54
C LYS A 842 -85.35 -22.67 11.50
N GLU A 843 -85.14 -21.89 12.56
CA GLU A 843 -86.18 -21.49 13.53
C GLU A 843 -87.27 -20.67 12.84
N LEU A 844 -86.91 -19.68 12.00
CA LEU A 844 -87.85 -18.91 11.17
C LEU A 844 -88.58 -19.76 10.14
N ALA A 845 -87.93 -20.76 9.53
CA ALA A 845 -88.60 -21.69 8.61
C ALA A 845 -89.65 -22.54 9.34
N LEU A 846 -89.32 -23.07 10.53
CA LEU A 846 -90.24 -23.84 11.36
C LEU A 846 -91.42 -22.99 11.85
N LEU A 847 -91.18 -21.75 12.26
CA LEU A 847 -92.24 -20.79 12.61
C LEU A 847 -93.14 -20.45 11.42
N LYS A 848 -92.60 -20.33 10.20
CA LYS A 848 -93.41 -20.16 8.99
C LYS A 848 -94.31 -21.37 8.72
N THR A 849 -93.78 -22.59 8.80
CA THR A 849 -94.60 -23.81 8.63
C THR A 849 -95.65 -23.94 9.72
N GLN A 850 -95.38 -23.54 10.96
CA GLN A 850 -96.40 -23.47 12.03
C GLN A 850 -97.47 -22.40 11.75
N LEU A 851 -97.08 -21.24 11.23
CA LEU A 851 -98.01 -20.18 10.85
C LEU A 851 -98.93 -20.63 9.69
N GLU A 852 -98.37 -21.26 8.66
CA GLU A 852 -99.09 -21.83 7.52
C GLU A 852 -100.04 -22.97 7.95
N GLN A 853 -99.61 -23.83 8.89
CA GLN A 853 -100.48 -24.83 9.51
C GLN A 853 -101.66 -24.19 10.25
N ASN A 854 -101.40 -23.15 11.06
CA ASN A 854 -102.44 -22.39 11.76
C ASN A 854 -103.36 -21.65 10.79
N GLU A 855 -102.85 -21.08 9.72
CA GLU A 855 -103.63 -20.40 8.67
C GLU A 855 -104.60 -21.40 8.01
N THR A 856 -104.12 -22.58 7.59
CA THR A 856 -105.06 -23.61 7.07
C THR A 856 -106.00 -24.19 8.14
N LEU A 857 -105.73 -24.04 9.44
CA LEU A 857 -106.68 -24.40 10.51
C LEU A 857 -107.75 -23.32 10.67
N VAL A 858 -107.38 -22.04 10.62
CA VAL A 858 -108.30 -20.90 10.61
C VAL A 858 -109.17 -20.89 9.36
N GLU A 859 -108.63 -21.21 8.18
CA GLU A 859 -109.44 -21.40 6.95
C GLU A 859 -110.46 -22.53 7.11
N LYS A 860 -110.05 -23.68 7.66
CA LYS A 860 -110.97 -24.81 7.94
C LYS A 860 -112.05 -24.40 8.95
N GLU A 861 -111.68 -23.66 9.99
CA GLU A 861 -112.65 -23.14 10.96
C GLU A 861 -113.58 -22.10 10.31
N GLN A 862 -113.09 -21.25 9.42
CA GLN A 862 -113.88 -20.27 8.69
C GLN A 862 -114.85 -20.93 7.70
N VAL A 863 -114.43 -21.99 7.01
CA VAL A 863 -115.31 -22.82 6.16
C VAL A 863 -116.35 -23.56 7.01
N LEU A 864 -115.98 -24.07 8.18
CA LEU A 864 -116.94 -24.66 9.13
C LEU A 864 -117.93 -23.63 9.67
N ARG A 865 -117.48 -22.41 10.02
CA ARG A 865 -118.35 -21.29 10.42
C ARG A 865 -119.28 -20.85 9.29
N GLN A 866 -118.80 -20.79 8.05
CA GLN A 866 -119.64 -20.52 6.87
C GLN A 866 -120.67 -21.62 6.64
N LYS A 867 -120.28 -22.89 6.76
CA LYS A 867 -121.22 -24.03 6.65
C LYS A 867 -122.25 -24.01 7.77
N LEU A 868 -121.85 -23.73 9.01
CA LEU A 868 -122.75 -23.60 10.15
C LEU A 868 -123.69 -22.39 10.00
N ALA A 869 -123.22 -21.29 9.41
CA ALA A 869 -124.05 -20.12 9.10
C ALA A 869 -125.06 -20.43 7.99
N LEU A 870 -124.68 -21.17 6.95
CA LEU A 870 -125.59 -21.66 5.91
C LEU A 870 -126.60 -22.67 6.45
N GLU A 871 -126.18 -23.60 7.31
CA GLU A 871 -127.09 -24.53 8.00
C GLU A 871 -128.04 -23.79 8.96
N LEU A 872 -127.60 -22.69 9.56
CA LEU A 872 -128.43 -21.82 10.39
C LEU A 872 -129.37 -20.95 9.54
N GLU A 873 -128.97 -20.49 8.36
CA GLU A 873 -129.82 -19.78 7.39
C GLU A 873 -130.83 -20.73 6.72
N GLU A 874 -130.46 -21.98 6.45
CA GLU A 874 -131.36 -23.05 6.00
C GLU A 874 -132.33 -23.44 7.12
N ALA A 875 -131.87 -23.58 8.37
CA ALA A 875 -132.74 -23.80 9.52
C ALA A 875 -133.65 -22.60 9.80
N GLN A 876 -133.18 -21.36 9.62
CA GLN A 876 -133.96 -20.13 9.82
C GLN A 876 -134.97 -19.93 8.69
N SER A 877 -134.62 -20.19 7.43
CA SER A 877 -135.56 -20.15 6.31
C SER A 877 -136.54 -21.32 6.32
N SER A 878 -136.14 -22.50 6.80
CA SER A 878 -137.05 -23.61 7.14
C SER A 878 -137.98 -23.22 8.30
N ALA A 879 -137.47 -22.59 9.36
CA ALA A 879 -138.30 -22.07 10.45
C ALA A 879 -139.25 -20.97 9.98
N CYS A 880 -138.83 -20.05 9.10
CA CYS A 880 -139.71 -19.07 8.47
C CYS A 880 -140.71 -19.70 7.49
N SER A 881 -140.36 -20.80 6.82
CA SER A 881 -141.29 -21.57 5.99
C SER A 881 -142.33 -22.30 6.84
N LEU A 882 -141.92 -22.93 7.94
CA LEU A 882 -142.81 -23.55 8.92
C LEU A 882 -143.65 -22.50 9.66
N GLN A 883 -143.12 -21.30 9.90
CA GLN A 883 -143.87 -20.17 10.45
C GLN A 883 -144.86 -19.62 9.42
N ALA A 884 -144.51 -19.56 8.13
CA ALA A 884 -145.41 -19.21 7.04
C ALA A 884 -146.46 -20.30 6.75
N GLU A 885 -146.15 -21.57 7.01
CA GLU A 885 -147.14 -22.66 7.02
C GLU A 885 -148.03 -22.60 8.26
N LEU A 886 -147.51 -22.28 9.45
CA LEU A 886 -148.30 -22.02 10.66
C LEU A 886 -149.18 -20.77 10.51
N GLU A 887 -148.71 -19.74 9.80
CA GLU A 887 -149.51 -18.57 9.46
C GLU A 887 -150.54 -18.88 8.36
N LYS A 888 -150.22 -19.73 7.36
CA LYS A 888 -151.23 -20.25 6.42
C LYS A 888 -152.26 -21.15 7.10
N LEU A 889 -151.85 -21.98 8.05
CA LEU A 889 -152.74 -22.82 8.85
C LEU A 889 -153.62 -21.94 9.75
N ARG A 890 -153.07 -20.92 10.41
CA ARG A 890 -153.86 -19.88 11.10
C ARG A 890 -154.79 -19.12 10.17
N LEU A 891 -154.38 -18.77 8.95
CA LEU A 891 -155.23 -18.08 7.97
C LEU A 891 -156.32 -18.99 7.39
N ALA A 892 -156.11 -20.30 7.37
CA ALA A 892 -157.14 -21.30 7.05
C ALA A 892 -158.07 -21.59 8.25
N GLU A 893 -157.55 -21.59 9.47
CA GLU A 893 -158.28 -21.71 10.74
C GLU A 893 -159.17 -20.48 10.98
N ASN A 894 -158.64 -19.28 10.68
CA ASN A 894 -159.37 -18.00 10.70
C ASN A 894 -160.44 -17.89 9.59
N ALA A 895 -160.52 -18.84 8.65
CA ALA A 895 -161.65 -18.97 7.73
C ALA A 895 -162.79 -19.86 8.29
N ALA A 896 -162.61 -20.44 9.49
CA ALA A 896 -163.52 -21.41 10.12
C ALA A 896 -163.95 -21.03 11.54
N ALA A 897 -163.65 -19.81 12.01
CA ALA A 897 -164.04 -19.31 13.33
C ALA A 897 -164.90 -18.04 13.23
N SER A 898 -166.15 -18.13 13.65
CA SER A 898 -167.11 -17.00 13.73
C SER A 898 -167.34 -16.56 15.18
N ASP A 899 -167.40 -15.24 15.39
CA ASP A 899 -168.19 -14.53 16.40
C ASP A 899 -168.02 -14.89 17.89
N THR A 900 -167.10 -14.19 18.58
CA THR A 900 -167.36 -13.29 19.74
C THR A 900 -166.01 -12.71 20.24
N GLU A 901 -165.85 -11.38 20.32
CA GLU A 901 -166.05 -10.53 21.53
C GLU A 901 -165.16 -10.97 22.73
N ASP A 902 -164.33 -10.14 23.36
CA ASP A 902 -164.47 -8.69 23.58
C ASP A 902 -163.15 -7.94 23.97
N ALA A 903 -163.17 -6.60 23.87
CA ALA A 903 -162.46 -5.56 24.65
C ALA A 903 -160.90 -5.35 24.66
N GLN A 904 -160.52 -4.08 24.39
CA GLN A 904 -159.45 -3.26 25.01
C GLN A 904 -157.95 -3.38 24.61
N HIS A 905 -157.70 -2.98 23.36
CA HIS A 905 -156.73 -1.95 22.93
C HIS A 905 -156.14 -0.99 24.01
N LEU A 906 -154.79 -0.86 24.09
CA LEU A 906 -153.91 0.34 24.29
C LEU A 906 -152.47 -0.13 24.67
N LYS A 907 -151.42 0.19 23.90
CA LYS A 907 -150.51 1.37 24.02
C LYS A 907 -149.73 1.42 25.35
N GLY A 908 -148.39 1.50 25.40
CA GLY A 908 -147.34 1.63 24.36
C GLY A 908 -146.07 2.26 24.99
N GLU A 909 -144.98 2.40 24.22
CA GLU A 909 -143.71 3.11 24.56
C GLU A 909 -142.80 2.50 25.67
N GLU A 910 -141.47 2.59 25.44
CA GLU A 910 -140.36 2.58 26.43
C GLU A 910 -140.16 1.33 27.34
N ASP A 911 -138.97 1.01 27.92
CA ASP A 911 -137.62 1.61 27.87
C ASP A 911 -136.49 0.53 27.90
N SER A 912 -135.25 1.03 27.75
CA SER A 912 -133.90 0.56 28.09
C SER A 912 -133.59 -0.66 28.99
N SER A 913 -132.29 -0.97 29.02
CA SER A 913 -131.55 -1.82 29.98
C SER A 913 -131.57 -3.33 29.69
N LYS A 914 -130.46 -3.88 29.18
CA LYS A 914 -129.33 -4.49 29.95
C LYS A 914 -129.70 -5.84 30.60
N GLU A 915 -129.00 -6.90 30.19
CA GLU A 915 -127.82 -7.36 30.94
C GLU A 915 -126.91 -8.22 30.03
N GLY A 916 -125.93 -8.95 30.59
CA GLY A 916 -124.91 -9.70 29.83
C GLY A 916 -125.47 -10.79 28.91
N THR A 917 -124.66 -11.38 28.03
CA THR A 917 -123.35 -12.02 28.36
C THR A 917 -122.49 -12.19 27.09
N SER A 918 -121.22 -12.61 27.26
CA SER A 918 -120.25 -13.12 26.25
C SER A 918 -120.84 -13.70 24.95
N VAL A 919 -120.12 -13.64 23.83
CA VAL A 919 -118.80 -14.31 23.66
C VAL A 919 -117.62 -13.35 23.68
#